data_AF-A0A7S3PMD7-F1
#
_entry.id   AF-A0A7S3PMD7-F1
#
_cell.length_a   1.000
_cell.length_b   1.000
_cell.length_c   1.000
_cell.angle_alpha   90.00
_cell.angle_beta   90.00
_cell.angle_gamma   90.00
#
_symmetry.space_group_name_H-M   'P 1'
#
loop_
_entity.id
_entity.type
_entity.pdbx_description
1 polymer ?
#
loop_
_entity_poly.entity_id
_entity_poly.type
_entity_poly.pdbx_seq_one_letter_code
_entity_poly.pdbx_strand_id
1 'polypeptide(L)'
;DGQSISSDLRNRIKFHLSQNKNSSEERLLEAIHNAVEGNAKAPCAWSKLMVLGQSRSGKTSTVNSLIRLSFGHPSTTDARKVFEYDRNKICAEYGQTAIIRHDVALLLDNWRKHQIGSRRKSSADALEWLQLSKEKLNSIKAHRSTYNQPQANGSRIGLTIWNCKVTRKVIFAYHHLFWTKYGVYLLAFNMEALLDNESRATTIEHLHFWLNSKRLHADGASVILVGTRLDKCASKDDQDTVHQILKKEVHVLKGSRLMSNHKQFYKQGEKYVYFPVDNKNMNGISALREVITNAVENAEYTKEEIPTSWLCCLDYFIKKKKDFLYTTKVCDYIRSKCGLDIDNFHKMLEFFHQRGIIVYFKHPESLRNVVVVQPQWLIDGITKIILDRPFHCAPKFDDTMDEEDFDRFINEGTLSEDLLRVIWSCYPEYSELEVQKFIKTIMENMLLLSCYHDKYEEITYIIPSLLRFDSERKKSKSKYTGPHFVLDFSSEFLNPKEARNLVCYLPFGLFERLVCLCITHSTVYNGSMIPEIEANYAKLSFGVCVKFEIEVFNNTIQVLTKEGTSSKQARFLVKTFSSIIGAIKKNWIGRKIAISLLVPSKKGGYGEYYDLVNRRHRKTQRNKEVLPNLNRRSIIASLSDYRFWL
;
A
#
# COMPACT_ATOMS: atom_id res chain seq x y z
N ASP A 1 4.72 24.00 52.51
CA ASP A 1 4.11 24.87 53.52
C ASP A 1 4.93 26.13 53.74
N GLY A 2 4.28 27.28 53.70
CA GLY A 2 4.88 28.60 53.76
C GLY A 2 5.46 28.93 55.14
N GLN A 3 6.69 28.51 55.39
CA GLN A 3 7.55 29.11 56.41
C GLN A 3 8.82 29.64 55.74
N SER A 4 9.06 30.94 55.94
CA SER A 4 10.29 31.61 55.54
C SER A 4 11.47 30.91 56.24
N ILE A 5 12.21 30.10 55.47
CA ILE A 5 13.44 29.46 55.90
C ILE A 5 14.42 30.57 56.32
N SER A 6 14.84 30.54 57.60
CA SER A 6 15.85 31.47 58.17
C SER A 6 17.05 31.61 57.24
N SER A 7 17.56 32.85 57.07
CA SER A 7 18.72 33.16 56.24
C SER A 7 19.95 32.33 56.60
N ASP A 8 20.08 31.97 57.88
CA ASP A 8 21.17 31.14 58.39
C ASP A 8 21.04 29.66 57.97
N LEU A 9 19.81 29.13 57.94
CA LEU A 9 19.53 27.79 57.42
C LEU A 9 19.69 27.73 55.89
N ARG A 10 19.31 28.79 55.17
CA ARG A 10 19.59 28.92 53.72
C ARG A 10 21.09 28.97 53.44
N ASN A 11 21.87 29.67 54.26
CA ASN A 11 23.32 29.76 54.07
C ASN A 11 24.03 28.45 54.41
N ARG A 12 23.57 27.70 55.43
CA ARG A 12 24.08 26.35 55.74
C ARG A 12 23.67 25.31 54.68
N ILE A 13 22.46 25.40 54.14
CA ILE A 13 22.03 24.55 53.01
C ILE A 13 22.82 24.90 51.73
N LYS A 14 23.05 26.18 51.43
CA LYS A 14 23.91 26.60 50.31
C LYS A 14 25.37 26.19 50.51
N PHE A 15 25.89 26.27 51.74
CA PHE A 15 27.24 25.83 52.08
C PHE A 15 27.39 24.31 51.91
N HIS A 16 26.42 23.51 52.41
CA HIS A 16 26.41 22.06 52.21
C HIS A 16 26.16 21.63 50.75
N LEU A 17 25.32 22.36 49.99
CA LEU A 17 25.17 22.17 48.55
C LEU A 17 26.42 22.57 47.76
N SER A 18 27.19 23.55 48.24
CA SER A 18 28.45 23.96 47.61
C SER A 18 29.61 22.99 47.87
N GLN A 19 29.57 22.27 49.00
CA GLN A 19 30.57 21.27 49.41
C GLN A 19 30.34 19.89 48.76
N ASN A 20 29.13 19.62 48.23
CA ASN A 20 28.79 18.39 47.51
C ASN A 20 28.61 18.60 45.99
N LYS A 21 29.42 19.48 45.40
CA LYS A 21 29.47 19.69 43.94
C LYS A 21 30.30 18.61 43.23
N ASN A 22 29.83 17.37 43.23
CA ASN A 22 30.25 16.41 42.19
C ASN A 22 29.44 16.67 40.92
N SER A 23 29.92 17.69 40.19
CA SER A 23 29.39 18.29 38.96
C SER A 23 29.32 17.38 37.72
N SER A 24 29.39 16.06 37.89
CA SER A 24 29.28 15.05 36.85
C SER A 24 27.94 14.34 36.85
N GLU A 25 27.35 14.05 38.02
CA GLU A 25 26.08 13.33 38.13
C GLU A 25 24.87 14.20 37.80
N GLU A 26 24.82 15.47 38.24
CA GLU A 26 23.75 16.39 37.86
C GLU A 26 23.81 16.78 36.38
N ARG A 27 25.00 17.01 35.81
CA ARG A 27 25.14 17.24 34.36
C ARG A 27 24.76 16.01 33.53
N LEU A 28 25.05 14.81 34.03
CA LEU A 28 24.65 13.57 33.41
C LEU A 28 23.14 13.35 33.55
N LEU A 29 22.55 13.65 34.70
CA LEU A 29 21.10 13.58 34.95
C LEU A 29 20.34 14.65 34.17
N GLU A 30 20.88 15.86 34.00
CA GLU A 30 20.32 16.95 33.20
C GLU A 30 20.49 16.68 31.70
N ALA A 31 21.60 16.07 31.27
CA ALA A 31 21.77 15.54 29.91
C ALA A 31 20.87 14.32 29.63
N ILE A 32 20.64 13.45 30.63
CA ILE A 32 19.70 12.33 30.56
C ILE A 32 18.27 12.85 30.56
N HIS A 33 17.93 13.88 31.35
CA HIS A 33 16.62 14.54 31.37
C HIS A 33 16.37 15.22 30.03
N ASN A 34 17.35 15.97 29.50
CA ASN A 34 17.30 16.58 28.16
C ASN A 34 17.30 15.53 27.04
N ALA A 35 17.86 14.34 27.23
CA ALA A 35 17.77 13.24 26.27
C ALA A 35 16.49 12.40 26.44
N VAL A 36 15.86 12.38 27.61
CA VAL A 36 14.58 11.69 27.92
C VAL A 36 13.40 12.54 27.46
N GLU A 37 13.44 13.85 27.72
CA GLU A 37 12.48 14.83 27.22
C GLU A 37 12.78 15.23 25.77
N GLY A 38 14.05 15.25 25.37
CA GLY A 38 14.46 15.47 24.00
C GLY A 38 14.30 14.20 23.19
N ASN A 39 13.11 14.04 22.62
CA ASN A 39 12.78 13.68 21.23
C ASN A 39 13.95 13.31 20.29
N ALA A 40 14.87 12.44 20.71
CA ALA A 40 16.09 12.11 19.96
C ALA A 40 15.66 11.51 18.63
N LYS A 41 16.09 12.15 17.55
CA LYS A 41 15.74 11.72 16.21
C LYS A 41 16.92 11.05 15.54
N ALA A 42 16.60 10.09 14.70
CA ALA A 42 17.55 9.45 13.81
C ALA A 42 16.94 9.43 12.40
N PRO A 43 17.76 9.46 11.34
CA PRO A 43 17.24 9.28 10.00
C PRO A 43 16.50 7.94 9.91
N CYS A 44 15.35 7.93 9.23
CA CYS A 44 14.57 6.72 9.02
C CYS A 44 15.41 5.62 8.35
N ALA A 45 16.32 6.02 7.45
CA ALA A 45 17.32 5.16 6.80
C ALA A 45 16.72 3.84 6.31
N TRP A 46 15.54 3.91 5.68
CA TRP A 46 14.84 2.74 5.16
C TRP A 46 14.20 3.04 3.82
N SER A 47 14.32 2.08 2.90
CA SER A 47 13.68 2.15 1.60
C SER A 47 13.07 0.81 1.21
N LYS A 48 12.10 0.88 0.31
CA LYS A 48 11.47 -0.26 -0.33
C LYS A 48 11.98 -0.37 -1.77
N LEU A 49 12.39 -1.56 -2.20
CA LEU A 49 12.63 -1.90 -3.59
C LEU A 49 11.51 -2.83 -4.07
N MET A 50 10.66 -2.36 -4.98
CA MET A 50 9.59 -3.19 -5.56
C MET A 50 9.97 -3.68 -6.94
N VAL A 51 10.06 -5.00 -7.11
CA VAL A 51 10.43 -5.66 -8.37
C VAL A 51 9.17 -6.10 -9.10
N LEU A 52 8.99 -5.59 -10.32
CA LEU A 52 7.81 -5.69 -11.16
C LEU A 52 8.17 -6.20 -12.57
N GLY A 53 7.17 -6.64 -13.35
CA GLY A 53 7.36 -7.12 -14.71
C GLY A 53 6.53 -8.35 -15.05
N GLN A 54 6.41 -8.67 -16.34
CA GLN A 54 5.64 -9.82 -16.86
C GLN A 54 6.14 -11.17 -16.33
N SER A 55 5.29 -12.20 -16.34
CA SER A 55 5.74 -13.58 -16.08
C SER A 55 6.98 -13.93 -16.91
N ARG A 56 7.93 -14.65 -16.31
CA ARG A 56 9.19 -15.06 -16.96
C ARG A 56 10.06 -13.91 -17.51
N SER A 57 9.85 -12.67 -17.08
CA SER A 57 10.70 -11.52 -17.40
C SER A 57 12.03 -11.47 -16.62
N GLY A 58 12.35 -12.50 -15.82
CA GLY A 58 13.59 -12.58 -15.06
C GLY A 58 13.58 -11.91 -13.68
N LYS A 59 12.45 -11.37 -13.20
CA LYS A 59 12.31 -10.74 -11.85
C LYS A 59 13.00 -11.50 -10.73
N THR A 60 12.62 -12.76 -10.51
CA THR A 60 13.15 -13.59 -9.43
C THR A 60 14.65 -13.84 -9.60
N SER A 61 15.10 -14.09 -10.83
CA SER A 61 16.52 -14.24 -11.13
C SER A 61 17.29 -12.96 -10.83
N THR A 62 16.77 -11.79 -11.20
CA THR A 62 17.38 -10.50 -10.89
C THR A 62 17.41 -10.21 -9.40
N VAL A 63 16.35 -10.56 -8.65
CA VAL A 63 16.38 -10.50 -7.19
C VAL A 63 17.49 -11.39 -6.65
N ASN A 64 17.55 -12.66 -7.05
CA ASN A 64 18.60 -13.60 -6.64
C ASN A 64 20.01 -13.06 -6.93
N SER A 65 20.23 -12.52 -8.13
CA SER A 65 21.49 -11.89 -8.51
C SER A 65 21.80 -10.68 -7.63
N LEU A 66 20.84 -9.78 -7.36
CA LEU A 66 21.01 -8.63 -6.47
C LEU A 66 21.42 -9.06 -5.05
N ILE A 67 20.98 -10.22 -4.59
CA ILE A 67 21.27 -10.77 -3.27
C ILE A 67 22.43 -11.77 -3.23
N ARG A 68 23.18 -11.92 -4.35
CA ARG A 68 24.32 -12.86 -4.49
C ARG A 68 23.93 -14.34 -4.34
N LEU A 69 22.68 -14.70 -4.63
CA LEU A 69 22.27 -16.09 -4.77
C LEU A 69 22.51 -16.58 -6.21
N SER A 70 22.65 -17.90 -6.36
CA SER A 70 22.82 -18.55 -7.66
C SER A 70 21.59 -18.41 -8.57
N PHE A 71 21.83 -18.45 -9.87
CA PHE A 71 20.76 -18.54 -10.86
C PHE A 71 19.94 -19.82 -10.65
N GLY A 72 18.62 -19.72 -10.71
CA GLY A 72 17.72 -20.86 -10.49
C GLY A 72 17.47 -21.23 -9.03
N HIS A 73 18.10 -20.54 -8.05
CA HIS A 73 17.77 -20.75 -6.64
C HIS A 73 16.26 -20.55 -6.42
N PRO A 74 15.55 -21.54 -5.83
CA PRO A 74 14.14 -21.38 -5.51
C PRO A 74 14.06 -20.22 -4.52
N SER A 75 13.57 -19.07 -4.97
CA SER A 75 13.39 -17.94 -4.06
C SER A 75 12.37 -18.39 -3.02
N THR A 76 12.77 -18.47 -1.76
CA THR A 76 11.83 -18.56 -0.64
C THR A 76 10.75 -17.50 -0.84
N THR A 77 9.53 -17.88 -0.52
CA THR A 77 8.25 -17.25 -0.86
C THR A 77 8.08 -15.81 -0.36
N ASP A 78 9.08 -15.26 0.33
CA ASP A 78 8.95 -14.03 1.09
C ASP A 78 9.19 -12.78 0.25
N ALA A 79 8.17 -11.94 0.14
CA ALA A 79 8.28 -10.55 -0.33
C ALA A 79 9.04 -9.62 0.65
N ARG A 80 9.79 -10.18 1.60
CA ARG A 80 10.61 -9.42 2.54
C ARG A 80 11.91 -10.17 2.81
N LYS A 81 12.93 -9.90 2.00
CA LYS A 81 14.32 -9.97 2.48
C LYS A 81 14.70 -8.57 2.92
N VAL A 82 14.81 -8.39 4.25
CA VAL A 82 15.39 -7.17 4.81
C VAL A 82 16.89 -7.30 4.63
N PHE A 83 17.46 -6.46 3.77
CA PHE A 83 18.89 -6.18 3.84
C PHE A 83 19.10 -5.25 5.01
N GLU A 84 19.45 -5.83 6.16
CA GLU A 84 20.10 -5.08 7.22
C GLU A 84 21.54 -4.87 6.78
N TYR A 85 21.81 -3.70 6.22
CA TYR A 85 23.14 -3.14 6.38
C TYR A 85 23.27 -2.71 7.84
N ASP A 86 23.64 -3.68 8.68
CA ASP A 86 24.01 -3.62 10.10
C ASP A 86 23.43 -2.41 10.90
N ARG A 87 22.12 -2.49 11.17
CA ARG A 87 21.33 -1.53 11.98
C ARG A 87 21.45 -1.79 13.48
N ASN A 88 21.94 -2.97 13.86
CA ASN A 88 22.15 -3.35 15.26
C ASN A 88 23.02 -2.32 16.01
N LYS A 89 23.89 -1.59 15.32
CA LYS A 89 24.68 -0.49 15.90
C LYS A 89 23.88 0.78 16.24
N ILE A 90 22.96 1.24 15.39
CA ILE A 90 22.17 2.48 15.65
C ILE A 90 21.14 2.23 16.74
N CYS A 91 20.43 1.10 16.72
CA CYS A 91 19.52 0.75 17.80
C CYS A 91 20.24 0.27 19.06
N ALA A 92 21.49 -0.21 18.98
CA ALA A 92 22.32 -0.38 20.18
C ALA A 92 22.75 0.98 20.74
N GLU A 93 23.27 1.92 19.95
CA GLU A 93 23.71 3.24 20.43
C GLU A 93 22.54 4.10 20.95
N TYR A 94 21.42 4.17 20.22
CA TYR A 94 20.27 5.02 20.56
C TYR A 94 19.18 4.29 21.35
N GLY A 95 19.02 2.97 21.16
CA GLY A 95 18.11 2.14 21.95
C GLY A 95 18.69 1.74 23.31
N GLN A 96 20.01 1.72 23.50
CA GLN A 96 20.60 1.72 24.85
C GLN A 96 20.09 2.93 25.64
N THR A 97 20.04 4.12 25.03
CA THR A 97 19.43 5.29 25.68
C THR A 97 18.00 5.01 26.12
N ALA A 98 17.13 4.47 25.25
CA ALA A 98 15.71 4.19 25.54
C ALA A 98 15.47 3.08 26.61
N ILE A 99 16.27 2.01 26.59
CA ILE A 99 16.22 0.94 27.60
C ILE A 99 16.73 1.48 28.95
N ILE A 100 17.80 2.29 28.93
CA ILE A 100 18.27 3.05 30.09
C ILE A 100 17.16 4.02 30.58
N ARG A 101 16.36 4.65 29.70
CA ARG A 101 15.23 5.51 30.11
C ARG A 101 14.17 4.75 30.91
N HIS A 102 13.79 3.53 30.53
CA HIS A 102 12.79 2.74 31.25
C HIS A 102 13.31 2.22 32.59
N ASP A 103 14.52 1.69 32.61
CA ASP A 103 15.12 1.17 33.85
C ASP A 103 15.43 2.30 34.84
N VAL A 104 15.87 3.47 34.35
CA VAL A 104 16.05 4.69 35.17
C VAL A 104 14.71 5.29 35.60
N ALA A 105 13.68 5.30 34.75
CA ALA A 105 12.33 5.73 35.15
C ALA A 105 11.70 4.81 36.19
N LEU A 106 11.88 3.50 36.09
CA LEU A 106 11.47 2.53 37.10
C LEU A 106 12.26 2.70 38.40
N LEU A 107 13.57 2.98 38.33
CA LEU A 107 14.39 3.28 39.50
C LEU A 107 13.94 4.58 40.17
N LEU A 108 13.62 5.63 39.41
CA LEU A 108 13.11 6.91 39.91
C LEU A 108 11.68 6.80 40.48
N ASP A 109 10.82 6.01 39.85
CA ASP A 109 9.44 5.77 40.33
C ASP A 109 9.43 4.89 41.59
N ASN A 110 10.30 3.88 41.65
CA ASN A 110 10.53 3.10 42.86
C ASN A 110 11.17 3.94 43.98
N TRP A 111 12.10 4.84 43.65
CA TRP A 111 12.70 5.78 44.60
C TRP A 111 11.66 6.76 45.15
N ARG A 112 10.77 7.31 44.31
CA ARG A 112 9.64 8.14 44.73
C ARG A 112 8.67 7.37 45.63
N LYS A 113 8.32 6.13 45.29
CA LYS A 113 7.50 5.25 46.13
C LYS A 113 8.18 4.94 47.47
N HIS A 114 9.51 4.78 47.48
CA HIS A 114 10.31 4.60 48.69
C HIS A 114 10.36 5.84 49.58
N GLN A 115 10.43 7.05 48.99
CA GLN A 115 10.38 8.31 49.74
C GLN A 115 8.98 8.62 50.30
N ILE A 116 7.92 8.29 49.55
CA ILE A 116 6.53 8.53 49.98
C ILE A 116 6.10 7.52 51.08
N GLY A 117 6.69 6.32 51.12
CA GLY A 117 6.49 5.32 52.18
C GLY A 117 7.31 5.53 53.46
N SER A 118 7.94 6.70 53.63
CA SER A 118 8.87 6.97 54.73
C SER A 118 8.19 7.20 56.08
N ARG A 119 7.89 6.12 56.81
CA ARG A 119 8.09 6.06 58.27
C ARG A 119 8.53 4.64 58.64
N ARG A 120 9.85 4.48 58.85
CA ARG A 120 10.57 3.27 59.32
C ARG A 120 10.87 2.21 58.26
N LYS A 121 11.99 2.39 57.56
CA LYS A 121 12.85 1.27 57.11
C LYS A 121 14.29 1.57 57.47
N SER A 122 15.05 0.52 57.78
CA SER A 122 16.35 0.59 58.46
C SER A 122 17.46 1.04 57.50
N SER A 123 18.57 1.55 58.05
CA SER A 123 19.77 1.93 57.29
C SER A 123 20.34 0.78 56.43
N ALA A 124 20.02 -0.48 56.76
CA ALA A 124 20.45 -1.65 56.00
C ALA A 124 19.70 -1.80 54.67
N ASP A 125 18.39 -1.53 54.65
CA ASP A 125 17.55 -1.63 53.45
C ASP A 125 17.96 -0.59 52.37
N ALA A 126 18.41 0.59 52.81
CA ALA A 126 18.90 1.64 51.93
C ALA A 126 20.28 1.30 51.33
N LEU A 127 21.14 0.64 52.09
CA LEU A 127 22.45 0.16 51.67
C LEU A 127 22.33 -1.00 50.67
N GLU A 128 21.42 -1.94 50.93
CA GLU A 128 21.12 -3.05 50.02
C GLU A 128 20.57 -2.53 48.68
N TRP A 129 19.67 -1.54 48.71
CA TRP A 129 19.16 -0.88 47.51
C TRP A 129 20.25 -0.15 46.72
N LEU A 130 21.16 0.56 47.40
CA LEU A 130 22.31 1.22 46.78
C LEU A 130 23.27 0.23 46.12
N GLN A 131 23.44 -0.95 46.73
CA GLN A 131 24.34 -2.00 46.23
C GLN A 131 23.74 -2.71 45.01
N LEU A 132 22.46 -3.09 45.07
CA LEU A 132 21.70 -3.61 43.92
C LEU A 132 21.67 -2.63 42.74
N SER A 133 21.50 -1.33 43.04
CA SER A 133 21.50 -0.28 42.01
C SER A 133 22.88 -0.10 41.38
N LYS A 134 23.96 -0.17 42.16
CA LYS A 134 25.35 -0.13 41.65
C LYS A 134 25.71 -1.33 40.80
N GLU A 135 25.31 -2.54 41.19
CA GLU A 135 25.53 -3.77 40.40
C GLU A 135 24.79 -3.72 39.07
N LYS A 136 23.54 -3.23 39.07
CA LYS A 136 22.75 -3.03 37.84
C LYS A 136 23.33 -1.94 36.95
N LEU A 137 23.89 -0.88 37.52
CA LEU A 137 24.61 0.16 36.77
C LEU A 137 25.93 -0.36 36.16
N ASN A 138 26.63 -1.25 36.88
CA ASN A 138 27.88 -1.85 36.42
C ASN A 138 27.65 -2.91 35.32
N SER A 139 26.55 -3.66 35.36
CA SER A 139 26.18 -4.58 34.27
C SER A 139 25.80 -3.82 32.98
N ILE A 140 25.18 -2.64 33.12
CA ILE A 140 24.93 -1.70 32.02
C ILE A 140 26.25 -1.14 31.45
N LYS A 141 27.20 -0.75 32.31
CA LYS A 141 28.54 -0.27 31.90
C LYS A 141 29.37 -1.37 31.21
N ALA A 142 29.30 -2.62 31.68
CA ALA A 142 29.97 -3.75 31.06
C ALA A 142 29.41 -4.05 29.65
N HIS A 143 28.09 -4.02 29.48
CA HIS A 143 27.42 -4.12 28.17
C HIS A 143 27.82 -3.00 27.20
N ARG A 144 28.16 -1.80 27.70
CA ARG A 144 28.63 -0.66 26.91
C ARG A 144 30.02 -0.88 26.29
N SER A 145 30.87 -1.70 26.91
CA SER A 145 32.26 -1.91 26.49
C SER A 145 32.41 -2.93 25.35
N THR A 146 31.51 -3.90 25.24
CA THR A 146 31.60 -5.01 24.26
C THR A 146 31.26 -4.60 22.82
N TYR A 147 30.62 -3.45 22.61
CA TYR A 147 30.13 -2.99 21.30
C TYR A 147 30.88 -1.78 20.72
N ASN A 148 31.84 -1.21 21.47
CA ASN A 148 32.68 -0.09 21.03
C ASN A 148 33.92 -0.58 20.24
N GLN A 149 33.71 -1.31 19.15
CA GLN A 149 34.74 -1.43 18.11
C GLN A 149 34.46 -0.43 16.96
N PRO A 150 35.46 0.40 16.57
CA PRO A 150 35.29 1.41 15.53
C PRO A 150 35.31 0.81 14.10
N GLN A 151 34.78 1.58 13.14
CA GLN A 151 34.76 1.41 11.66
C GLN A 151 33.51 0.72 11.08
N ALA A 152 32.86 1.17 9.98
CA ALA A 152 33.29 2.01 8.84
C ALA A 152 32.29 3.14 8.46
N ASN A 153 32.81 4.23 7.88
CA ASN A 153 32.11 5.44 7.42
C ASN A 153 31.19 5.21 6.20
N GLY A 154 30.01 4.64 6.39
CA GLY A 154 28.94 4.64 5.39
C GLY A 154 27.59 4.75 6.07
N SER A 155 26.76 5.71 5.66
CA SER A 155 25.36 5.82 6.09
C SER A 155 24.61 4.56 5.70
N ARG A 156 24.24 3.75 6.70
CA ARG A 156 23.66 2.42 6.50
C ARG A 156 22.15 2.51 6.30
N ILE A 157 21.66 2.16 5.11
CA ILE A 157 20.23 2.18 4.77
C ILE A 157 19.67 0.76 4.69
N GLY A 158 18.58 0.51 5.42
CA GLY A 158 17.85 -0.75 5.33
C GLY A 158 17.02 -0.80 4.04
N LEU A 159 17.10 -1.92 3.31
CA LEU A 159 16.35 -2.11 2.07
C LEU A 159 15.43 -3.32 2.19
N THR A 160 14.13 -3.11 1.98
CA THR A 160 13.16 -4.20 1.86
C THR A 160 12.87 -4.50 0.39
N ILE A 161 13.19 -5.72 -0.06
CA ILE A 161 12.94 -6.15 -1.43
C ILE A 161 11.60 -6.89 -1.53
N TRP A 162 10.69 -6.33 -2.31
CA TRP A 162 9.38 -6.89 -2.66
C TRP A 162 9.45 -7.55 -4.03
N ASN A 163 9.36 -8.88 -4.08
CA ASN A 163 9.30 -9.63 -5.34
C ASN A 163 7.86 -9.96 -5.70
N CYS A 164 7.30 -9.22 -6.66
CA CYS A 164 5.98 -9.45 -7.19
C CYS A 164 5.97 -10.71 -8.08
N LYS A 165 5.54 -11.86 -7.55
CA LYS A 165 5.49 -13.13 -8.29
C LYS A 165 4.24 -13.26 -9.17
N VAL A 166 3.11 -12.69 -8.76
CA VAL A 166 1.86 -12.74 -9.50
C VAL A 166 1.91 -11.72 -10.65
N THR A 167 1.61 -12.16 -11.87
CA THR A 167 1.85 -11.36 -13.09
C THR A 167 0.66 -11.32 -14.04
N ARG A 168 -0.49 -11.84 -13.59
CA ARG A 168 -1.75 -11.85 -14.34
C ARG A 168 -2.76 -10.85 -13.76
N LYS A 169 -3.93 -10.78 -14.41
CA LYS A 169 -5.07 -9.90 -14.11
C LYS A 169 -5.43 -9.83 -12.62
N VAL A 170 -5.28 -10.93 -11.90
CA VAL A 170 -5.53 -11.04 -10.45
C VAL A 170 -4.71 -10.05 -9.63
N ILE A 171 -3.43 -9.82 -9.96
CA ILE A 171 -2.63 -8.86 -9.19
C ILE A 171 -3.12 -7.42 -9.38
N PHE A 172 -3.79 -7.13 -10.50
CA PHE A 172 -4.29 -5.79 -10.78
C PHE A 172 -5.38 -5.38 -9.78
N ALA A 173 -6.05 -6.37 -9.19
CA ALA A 173 -7.03 -6.17 -8.14
C ALA A 173 -6.37 -5.56 -6.89
N TYR A 174 -5.26 -6.10 -6.39
CA TYR A 174 -4.69 -5.71 -5.08
C TYR A 174 -3.29 -5.06 -5.12
N HIS A 175 -2.60 -4.98 -6.26
CA HIS A 175 -1.22 -4.46 -6.34
C HIS A 175 -1.07 -3.06 -5.73
N HIS A 176 -2.09 -2.21 -5.88
CA HIS A 176 -2.17 -0.84 -5.36
C HIS A 176 -1.92 -0.75 -3.85
N LEU A 177 -2.22 -1.80 -3.07
CA LEU A 177 -1.97 -1.88 -1.61
C LEU A 177 -0.50 -1.65 -1.23
N PHE A 178 0.40 -1.92 -2.16
CA PHE A 178 1.84 -1.93 -1.90
C PHE A 178 2.58 -0.81 -2.62
N TRP A 179 1.89 0.07 -3.33
CA TRP A 179 2.53 1.21 -3.96
C TRP A 179 2.68 2.34 -2.95
N THR A 180 3.90 2.86 -2.88
CA THR A 180 4.24 3.99 -2.03
C THR A 180 5.10 4.94 -2.83
N LYS A 181 4.93 6.24 -2.62
CA LYS A 181 5.86 7.24 -3.19
C LYS A 181 7.26 7.15 -2.57
N TYR A 182 7.41 6.42 -1.47
CA TYR A 182 8.65 6.24 -0.71
C TYR A 182 9.31 4.89 -1.02
N GLY A 183 9.74 4.73 -2.28
CA GLY A 183 10.38 3.51 -2.73
C GLY A 183 11.04 3.66 -4.09
N VAL A 184 11.81 2.63 -4.44
CA VAL A 184 12.43 2.45 -5.74
C VAL A 184 11.73 1.29 -6.44
N TYR A 185 11.38 1.49 -7.71
CA TYR A 185 10.66 0.51 -8.51
C TYR A 185 11.57 -0.03 -9.59
N LEU A 186 11.75 -1.35 -9.62
CA LEU A 186 12.52 -2.05 -10.63
C LEU A 186 11.55 -2.77 -11.56
N LEU A 187 11.52 -2.42 -12.83
CA LEU A 187 10.67 -3.02 -13.84
C LEU A 187 11.51 -3.88 -14.77
N ALA A 188 11.44 -5.21 -14.59
CA ALA A 188 12.16 -6.18 -15.39
C ALA A 188 11.35 -6.61 -16.63
N PHE A 189 11.97 -6.53 -17.80
CA PHE A 189 11.42 -6.99 -19.07
C PHE A 189 12.39 -7.94 -19.77
N ASN A 190 11.88 -8.74 -20.70
CA ASN A 190 12.67 -9.67 -21.50
C ASN A 190 13.10 -8.97 -22.79
N MET A 191 14.41 -8.81 -23.02
CA MET A 191 14.92 -8.15 -24.24
C MET A 191 14.63 -8.97 -25.50
N GLU A 192 14.78 -10.29 -25.42
CA GLU A 192 14.51 -11.23 -26.52
C GLU A 192 13.06 -11.10 -27.02
N ALA A 193 12.11 -11.00 -26.10
CA ALA A 193 10.68 -10.85 -26.42
C ALA A 193 10.30 -9.43 -26.90
N LEU A 194 11.15 -8.42 -26.65
CA LEU A 194 10.92 -7.09 -27.17
C LEU A 194 11.44 -6.96 -28.61
N LEU A 195 12.53 -7.66 -28.92
CA LEU A 195 13.11 -7.72 -30.26
C LEU A 195 12.27 -8.58 -31.22
N ASP A 196 11.64 -9.64 -30.72
CA ASP A 196 10.71 -10.46 -31.48
C ASP A 196 9.40 -9.72 -31.85
N ASN A 197 9.01 -9.75 -33.12
CA ASN A 197 7.83 -9.02 -33.62
C ASN A 197 6.51 -9.55 -33.04
N GLU A 198 6.39 -10.86 -32.80
CA GLU A 198 5.16 -11.47 -32.28
C GLU A 198 4.91 -11.08 -30.82
N SER A 199 5.96 -11.15 -29.99
CA SER A 199 5.86 -10.89 -28.55
C SER A 199 6.10 -9.42 -28.15
N ARG A 200 6.58 -8.57 -29.06
CA ARG A 200 6.83 -7.13 -28.81
C ARG A 200 5.60 -6.40 -28.29
N ALA A 201 4.46 -6.52 -28.97
CA ALA A 201 3.24 -5.80 -28.62
C ALA A 201 2.80 -6.11 -27.17
N THR A 202 2.84 -7.39 -26.81
CA THR A 202 2.51 -7.86 -25.45
C THR A 202 3.51 -7.33 -24.41
N THR A 203 4.81 -7.29 -24.75
CA THR A 203 5.84 -6.76 -23.84
C THR A 203 5.65 -5.26 -23.61
N ILE A 204 5.34 -4.50 -24.67
CA ILE A 204 5.07 -3.06 -24.61
C ILE A 204 3.80 -2.76 -23.82
N GLU A 205 2.73 -3.54 -24.02
CA GLU A 205 1.49 -3.42 -23.23
C GLU A 205 1.76 -3.58 -21.73
N HIS A 206 2.55 -4.59 -21.34
CA HIS A 206 2.94 -4.78 -19.94
C HIS A 206 3.82 -3.64 -19.39
N LEU A 207 4.73 -3.09 -20.19
CA LEU A 207 5.54 -1.94 -19.78
C LEU A 207 4.65 -0.70 -19.54
N HIS A 208 3.74 -0.41 -20.48
CA HIS A 208 2.75 0.66 -20.31
C HIS A 208 1.91 0.46 -19.07
N PHE A 209 1.43 -0.76 -18.84
CA PHE A 209 0.67 -1.11 -17.65
C PHE A 209 1.43 -0.75 -16.37
N TRP A 210 2.63 -1.29 -16.17
CA TRP A 210 3.37 -1.09 -14.91
C TRP A 210 3.81 0.36 -14.70
N LEU A 211 4.21 1.05 -15.76
CA LEU A 211 4.59 2.46 -15.69
C LEU A 211 3.40 3.37 -15.39
N ASN A 212 2.23 3.07 -15.96
CA ASN A 212 1.02 3.81 -15.65
C ASN A 212 0.50 3.50 -14.24
N SER A 213 0.53 2.24 -13.78
CA SER A 213 0.25 1.90 -12.39
C SER A 213 1.17 2.65 -11.43
N LYS A 214 2.46 2.78 -11.77
CA LYS A 214 3.40 3.62 -11.01
C LYS A 214 2.98 5.08 -11.03
N ARG A 215 2.64 5.64 -12.18
CA ARG A 215 2.23 7.05 -12.32
C ARG A 215 0.97 7.34 -11.51
N LEU A 216 0.04 6.39 -11.49
CA LEU A 216 -1.19 6.45 -10.71
C LEU A 216 -0.92 6.31 -9.22
N HIS A 217 -0.09 5.35 -8.81
CA HIS A 217 -0.02 4.90 -7.42
C HIS A 217 1.25 5.29 -6.63
N ALA A 218 2.36 5.57 -7.30
CA ALA A 218 3.65 5.94 -6.68
C ALA A 218 4.28 7.09 -7.43
N ASP A 219 3.51 8.16 -7.62
CA ASP A 219 4.03 9.36 -8.24
C ASP A 219 5.19 9.95 -7.43
N GLY A 220 6.21 10.44 -8.14
CA GLY A 220 7.47 10.88 -7.53
C GLY A 220 8.41 9.75 -7.09
N ALA A 221 8.01 8.47 -7.11
CA ALA A 221 8.96 7.37 -6.87
C ALA A 221 9.91 7.18 -8.07
N SER A 222 11.12 6.70 -7.82
CA SER A 222 12.10 6.41 -8.87
C SER A 222 11.80 5.07 -9.55
N VAL A 223 11.99 4.99 -10.86
CA VAL A 223 11.84 3.75 -11.63
C VAL A 223 13.14 3.39 -12.35
N ILE A 224 13.50 2.11 -12.34
CA ILE A 224 14.67 1.51 -13.00
C ILE A 224 14.14 0.46 -13.96
N LEU A 225 14.43 0.60 -15.25
CA LEU A 225 14.13 -0.44 -16.25
C LEU A 225 15.28 -1.45 -16.29
N VAL A 226 14.96 -2.74 -16.26
CA VAL A 226 15.94 -3.82 -16.31
C VAL A 226 15.64 -4.74 -17.47
N GLY A 227 16.53 -4.74 -18.47
CA GLY A 227 16.47 -5.63 -19.62
C GLY A 227 17.17 -6.94 -19.30
N THR A 228 16.43 -8.03 -19.17
CA THR A 228 17.01 -9.34 -18.85
C THR A 228 17.38 -10.12 -20.11
N ARG A 229 18.19 -11.18 -19.94
CA ARG A 229 18.71 -12.06 -21.00
C ARG A 229 19.76 -11.40 -21.89
N LEU A 230 20.65 -10.61 -21.28
CA LEU A 230 21.79 -10.03 -21.99
C LEU A 230 22.70 -11.09 -22.64
N ASP A 231 22.74 -12.33 -22.12
CA ASP A 231 23.44 -13.46 -22.75
C ASP A 231 22.93 -13.77 -24.16
N LYS A 232 21.66 -13.48 -24.45
CA LYS A 232 21.03 -13.71 -25.75
C LYS A 232 20.96 -12.48 -26.65
N CYS A 233 21.00 -11.29 -26.07
CA CYS A 233 20.93 -10.01 -26.78
C CYS A 233 22.22 -9.21 -26.55
N ALA A 234 23.36 -9.88 -26.72
CA ALA A 234 24.68 -9.33 -26.39
C ALA A 234 25.23 -8.37 -27.45
N SER A 235 24.69 -8.41 -28.68
CA SER A 235 25.15 -7.55 -29.75
C SER A 235 24.81 -6.08 -29.44
N LYS A 236 25.60 -5.16 -29.99
CA LYS A 236 25.36 -3.73 -29.83
C LYS A 236 24.07 -3.30 -30.54
N ASP A 237 23.82 -3.86 -31.73
CA ASP A 237 22.64 -3.58 -32.54
C ASP A 237 21.33 -3.98 -31.83
N ASP A 238 21.32 -5.13 -31.14
CA ASP A 238 20.19 -5.55 -30.32
C ASP A 238 19.88 -4.53 -29.21
N GLN A 239 20.91 -4.08 -28.50
CA GLN A 239 20.77 -3.15 -27.37
C GLN A 239 20.34 -1.75 -27.83
N ASP A 240 20.89 -1.27 -28.94
CA ASP A 240 20.47 -0.03 -29.58
C ASP A 240 19.02 -0.13 -30.05
N THR A 241 18.63 -1.25 -30.67
CA THR A 241 17.25 -1.49 -31.10
C THR A 241 16.27 -1.51 -29.92
N VAL A 242 16.58 -2.23 -28.83
CA VAL A 242 15.79 -2.22 -27.60
C VAL A 242 15.61 -0.80 -27.07
N HIS A 243 16.69 -0.02 -27.01
CA HIS A 243 16.64 1.38 -26.55
C HIS A 243 15.75 2.26 -27.44
N GLN A 244 15.82 2.11 -28.76
CA GLN A 244 14.98 2.85 -29.70
C GLN A 244 13.49 2.45 -29.57
N ILE A 245 13.19 1.15 -29.47
CA ILE A 245 11.81 0.66 -29.25
C ILE A 245 11.25 1.26 -27.96
N LEU A 246 11.99 1.21 -26.85
CA LEU A 246 11.55 1.77 -25.58
C LEU A 246 11.26 3.27 -25.69
N LYS A 247 12.13 4.05 -26.34
CA LYS A 247 11.94 5.50 -26.51
C LYS A 247 10.76 5.85 -27.42
N LYS A 248 10.56 5.09 -28.49
CA LYS A 248 9.54 5.36 -29.51
C LYS A 248 8.16 4.90 -29.07
N GLU A 249 8.07 3.69 -28.51
CA GLU A 249 6.81 3.00 -28.29
C GLU A 249 6.35 3.06 -26.82
N VAL A 250 7.25 3.24 -25.86
CA VAL A 250 6.91 3.38 -24.43
C VAL A 250 6.86 4.85 -24.02
N HIS A 251 5.90 5.58 -24.60
CA HIS A 251 5.70 7.01 -24.41
C HIS A 251 5.49 7.45 -22.94
N VAL A 252 5.01 6.56 -22.06
CA VAL A 252 4.85 6.80 -20.61
C VAL A 252 6.19 7.04 -19.88
N LEU A 253 7.32 6.70 -20.51
CA LEU A 253 8.65 7.07 -19.99
C LEU A 253 8.82 8.59 -19.91
N LYS A 254 8.18 9.36 -20.80
CA LYS A 254 8.19 10.82 -20.76
C LYS A 254 7.38 11.30 -19.54
N GLY A 255 8.07 11.87 -18.55
CA GLY A 255 7.49 12.32 -17.28
C GLY A 255 7.65 11.35 -16.11
N SER A 256 8.23 10.17 -16.34
CA SER A 256 8.64 9.27 -15.26
C SER A 256 10.00 9.70 -14.67
N ARG A 257 10.19 9.57 -13.34
CA ARG A 257 11.51 9.70 -12.69
C ARG A 257 12.37 8.48 -12.99
N LEU A 258 12.74 8.34 -14.26
CA LEU A 258 13.50 7.22 -14.80
C LEU A 258 14.97 7.38 -14.43
N MET A 259 15.51 6.39 -13.74
CA MET A 259 16.94 6.24 -13.54
C MET A 259 17.50 5.60 -14.81
N SER A 260 18.25 6.38 -15.59
CA SER A 260 18.86 5.90 -16.83
C SER A 260 20.32 5.49 -16.58
N ASN A 261 20.82 4.59 -17.41
CA ASN A 261 22.19 4.14 -17.33
C ASN A 261 23.11 5.18 -17.97
N HIS A 262 23.64 6.10 -17.16
CA HIS A 262 24.44 7.26 -17.62
C HIS A 262 25.94 7.13 -17.36
N LYS A 263 26.40 6.10 -16.65
CA LYS A 263 27.80 5.91 -16.26
C LYS A 263 28.35 4.57 -16.79
N GLN A 264 29.33 4.66 -17.67
CA GLN A 264 30.58 3.86 -17.73
C GLN A 264 30.58 2.32 -17.55
N PHE A 265 29.55 1.59 -17.93
CA PHE A 265 29.65 0.10 -18.04
C PHE A 265 29.81 -0.40 -19.49
N TYR A 266 29.67 0.49 -20.48
CA TYR A 266 30.00 0.21 -21.87
C TYR A 266 31.23 1.02 -22.26
N LYS A 267 32.18 0.39 -22.96
CA LYS A 267 33.49 0.96 -23.36
C LYS A 267 33.40 2.25 -24.21
N GLN A 268 32.22 2.79 -24.49
CA GLN A 268 32.01 3.90 -25.45
C GLN A 268 31.00 5.00 -25.00
N GLY A 269 30.72 5.19 -23.70
CA GLY A 269 29.97 6.38 -23.25
C GLY A 269 28.50 6.44 -23.65
N GLU A 270 27.90 5.31 -24.02
CA GLU A 270 26.51 5.23 -24.46
C GLU A 270 25.51 5.28 -23.29
N LYS A 271 24.39 5.97 -23.50
CA LYS A 271 23.35 6.21 -22.48
C LYS A 271 22.07 5.45 -22.85
N TYR A 272 21.88 4.26 -22.29
CA TYR A 272 20.64 3.50 -22.42
C TYR A 272 19.59 3.94 -21.39
N VAL A 273 18.30 3.89 -21.76
CA VAL A 273 17.18 4.17 -20.85
C VAL A 273 16.90 3.02 -19.86
N TYR A 274 17.67 1.93 -19.94
CA TYR A 274 17.51 0.72 -19.14
C TYR A 274 18.87 0.12 -18.75
N PHE A 275 18.84 -0.85 -17.83
CA PHE A 275 19.99 -1.62 -17.36
C PHE A 275 19.92 -3.04 -17.91
N PRO A 276 20.74 -3.41 -18.91
CA PRO A 276 20.85 -4.78 -19.39
C PRO A 276 21.53 -5.67 -18.36
N VAL A 277 20.99 -6.86 -18.12
CA VAL A 277 21.53 -7.83 -17.15
C VAL A 277 21.53 -9.25 -17.69
N ASP A 278 22.61 -9.96 -17.38
CA ASP A 278 22.71 -11.40 -17.49
C ASP A 278 22.69 -11.99 -16.08
N ASN A 279 21.54 -12.55 -15.70
CA ASN A 279 21.38 -13.13 -14.37
C ASN A 279 22.13 -14.47 -14.20
N LYS A 280 22.57 -15.12 -15.29
CA LYS A 280 23.33 -16.38 -15.21
C LYS A 280 24.79 -16.09 -14.87
N ASN A 281 25.40 -15.15 -15.60
CA ASN A 281 26.83 -14.81 -15.46
C ASN A 281 27.07 -13.57 -14.58
N MET A 282 26.01 -12.99 -14.01
CA MET A 282 26.06 -11.80 -13.15
C MET A 282 26.53 -10.51 -13.85
N ASN A 283 26.54 -10.47 -15.18
CA ASN A 283 26.91 -9.28 -15.95
C ASN A 283 25.84 -8.18 -15.80
N GLY A 284 26.29 -6.93 -15.63
CA GLY A 284 25.41 -5.76 -15.43
C GLY A 284 24.84 -5.62 -14.02
N ILE A 285 24.97 -6.62 -13.13
CA ILE A 285 24.40 -6.58 -11.77
C ILE A 285 25.11 -5.58 -10.86
N SER A 286 26.42 -5.36 -11.03
CA SER A 286 27.18 -4.35 -10.28
C SER A 286 26.65 -2.94 -10.54
N ALA A 287 26.46 -2.59 -11.82
CA ALA A 287 25.85 -1.33 -12.24
C ALA A 287 24.44 -1.16 -11.68
N LEU A 288 23.64 -2.22 -11.73
CA LEU A 288 22.28 -2.22 -11.19
C LEU A 288 22.27 -1.99 -9.67
N ARG A 289 23.20 -2.59 -8.92
CA ARG A 289 23.34 -2.32 -7.48
C ARG A 289 23.73 -0.89 -7.20
N GLU A 290 24.70 -0.35 -7.95
CA GLU A 290 25.17 1.03 -7.77
C GLU A 290 24.03 2.04 -7.98
N VAL A 291 23.22 1.90 -9.04
CA VAL A 291 22.09 2.80 -9.28
C VAL A 291 21.00 2.68 -8.22
N ILE A 292 20.73 1.46 -7.72
CA ILE A 292 19.77 1.25 -6.62
C ILE A 292 20.28 1.93 -5.34
N THR A 293 21.54 1.71 -4.97
CA THR A 293 22.16 2.33 -3.79
C THR A 293 22.11 3.85 -3.90
N ASN A 294 22.54 4.41 -5.02
CA ASN A 294 22.50 5.85 -5.27
C ASN A 294 21.06 6.41 -5.19
N ALA A 295 20.07 5.71 -5.74
CA ALA A 295 18.67 6.15 -5.68
C ALA A 295 18.15 6.18 -4.23
N VAL A 296 18.54 5.20 -3.41
CA VAL A 296 18.11 5.06 -2.02
C VAL A 296 18.83 6.06 -1.10
N GLU A 297 20.13 6.25 -1.28
CA GLU A 297 20.94 7.21 -0.50
C GLU A 297 20.57 8.67 -0.77
N ASN A 298 20.20 8.99 -2.01
CA ASN A 298 19.83 10.35 -2.38
C ASN A 298 18.34 10.67 -2.13
N ALA A 299 17.52 9.67 -1.81
CA ALA A 299 16.10 9.88 -1.55
C ALA A 299 15.88 10.73 -0.28
N GLU A 300 15.10 11.80 -0.38
CA GLU A 300 14.80 12.68 0.76
C GLU A 300 14.13 11.94 1.92
N TYR A 301 13.24 10.98 1.61
CA TYR A 301 12.48 10.24 2.62
C TYR A 301 13.32 9.31 3.50
N THR A 302 14.53 8.95 3.08
CA THR A 302 15.46 8.13 3.88
C THR A 302 16.22 8.98 4.90
N LYS A 303 16.36 10.28 4.63
CA LYS A 303 17.03 11.27 5.47
C LYS A 303 16.08 11.91 6.50
N GLU A 304 14.77 11.69 6.37
CA GLU A 304 13.78 12.22 7.31
C GLU A 304 14.03 11.70 8.73
N GLU A 305 14.20 12.64 9.66
CA GLU A 305 14.46 12.38 11.07
C GLU A 305 13.20 11.96 11.81
N ILE A 306 13.24 10.76 12.41
CA ILE A 306 12.13 10.20 13.19
C ILE A 306 12.54 9.89 14.63
N PRO A 307 11.59 9.89 15.59
CA PRO A 307 11.88 9.53 16.97
C PRO A 307 12.54 8.15 17.08
N THR A 308 13.61 8.04 17.86
CA THR A 308 14.31 6.76 18.07
C THR A 308 13.43 5.70 18.72
N SER A 309 12.43 6.12 19.50
CA SER A 309 11.39 5.22 20.04
C SER A 309 10.59 4.49 18.96
N TRP A 310 10.38 5.12 17.79
CA TRP A 310 9.71 4.51 16.64
C TRP A 310 10.57 3.40 16.03
N LEU A 311 11.89 3.64 15.93
CA LEU A 311 12.85 2.64 15.45
C LEU A 311 12.94 1.44 16.40
N CYS A 312 13.02 1.68 17.72
CA CYS A 312 13.00 0.62 18.73
C CYS A 312 11.75 -0.27 18.61
N CYS A 313 10.59 0.35 18.41
CA CYS A 313 9.33 -0.37 18.23
C CYS A 313 9.32 -1.20 16.92
N LEU A 314 9.82 -0.63 15.82
CA LEU A 314 9.90 -1.34 14.54
C LEU A 314 10.83 -2.56 14.64
N ASP A 315 11.99 -2.41 15.29
CA ASP A 315 12.93 -3.51 15.51
C ASP A 315 12.30 -4.62 16.35
N TYR A 316 11.49 -4.27 17.35
CA TYR A 316 10.72 -5.25 18.10
C TYR A 316 9.75 -6.05 17.21
N PHE A 317 9.02 -5.38 16.30
CA PHE A 317 8.12 -6.06 15.36
C PHE A 317 8.89 -7.02 14.44
N ILE A 318 10.03 -6.59 13.91
CA ILE A 318 10.88 -7.40 13.04
C ILE A 318 11.45 -8.61 13.80
N LYS A 319 11.96 -8.41 15.02
CA LYS A 319 12.53 -9.48 15.87
C LYS A 319 11.51 -10.52 16.29
N LYS A 320 10.24 -10.15 16.46
CA LYS A 320 9.17 -11.09 16.79
C LYS A 320 8.90 -12.11 15.70
N LYS A 321 9.28 -11.84 14.44
CA LYS A 321 9.08 -12.72 13.28
C LYS A 321 7.64 -13.25 13.19
N LYS A 322 6.66 -12.41 13.55
CA LYS A 322 5.24 -12.69 13.41
C LYS A 322 4.73 -12.01 12.15
N ASP A 323 3.75 -12.62 11.49
CA ASP A 323 3.15 -12.05 10.29
C ASP A 323 2.32 -10.81 10.59
N PHE A 324 1.61 -10.82 11.73
CA PHE A 324 0.82 -9.71 12.21
C PHE A 324 0.85 -9.62 13.74
N LEU A 325 0.42 -8.47 14.25
CA LEU A 325 0.31 -8.17 15.67
C LEU A 325 -1.00 -7.46 15.95
N TYR A 326 -1.64 -7.81 17.07
CA TYR A 326 -2.78 -7.06 17.59
C TYR A 326 -2.27 -5.84 18.37
N THR A 327 -2.69 -4.64 17.99
CA THR A 327 -2.32 -3.38 18.65
C THR A 327 -2.59 -3.43 20.15
N THR A 328 -3.79 -3.88 20.53
CA THR A 328 -4.22 -4.07 21.92
C THR A 328 -3.29 -4.97 22.74
N LYS A 329 -2.76 -6.04 22.14
CA LYS A 329 -1.86 -6.99 22.83
C LYS A 329 -0.42 -6.47 22.95
N VAL A 330 -0.02 -5.46 22.17
CA VAL A 330 1.33 -4.91 22.21
C VAL A 330 1.41 -3.55 22.91
N CYS A 331 0.29 -2.86 23.13
CA CYS A 331 0.25 -1.52 23.73
C CYS A 331 1.04 -1.40 25.04
N ASP A 332 0.84 -2.30 26.02
CA ASP A 332 1.52 -2.22 27.32
C ASP A 332 3.02 -2.47 27.19
N TYR A 333 3.41 -3.38 26.30
CA TYR A 333 4.81 -3.64 26.00
C TYR A 333 5.46 -2.43 25.31
N ILE A 334 4.77 -1.81 24.35
CA ILE A 334 5.25 -0.63 23.65
C ILE A 334 5.39 0.56 24.60
N ARG A 335 4.42 0.76 25.50
CA ARG A 335 4.47 1.81 26.52
C ARG A 335 5.64 1.59 27.48
N SER A 336 5.83 0.36 27.96
CA SER A 336 6.90 0.04 28.90
C SER A 336 8.29 0.05 28.25
N LYS A 337 8.50 -0.64 27.12
CA LYS A 337 9.82 -0.84 26.52
C LYS A 337 10.23 0.22 25.50
N CYS A 338 9.28 0.82 24.78
CA CYS A 338 9.57 1.85 23.77
C CYS A 338 9.25 3.27 24.26
N GLY A 339 8.55 3.42 25.39
CA GLY A 339 8.16 4.73 25.93
C GLY A 339 7.15 5.48 25.06
N LEU A 340 6.39 4.77 24.23
CA LEU A 340 5.38 5.38 23.35
C LEU A 340 4.00 5.33 23.99
N ASP A 341 3.33 6.48 24.06
CA ASP A 341 1.90 6.52 24.29
C ASP A 341 1.11 6.00 23.08
N ILE A 342 -0.19 5.78 23.26
CA ILE A 342 -1.07 5.18 22.26
C ILE A 342 -1.19 6.06 21.00
N ASP A 343 -1.24 7.38 21.15
CA ASP A 343 -1.40 8.30 20.02
C ASP A 343 -0.15 8.35 19.16
N ASN A 344 1.03 8.43 19.79
CA ASN A 344 2.31 8.38 19.12
C ASN A 344 2.60 6.99 18.53
N PHE A 345 2.08 5.93 19.15
CA PHE A 345 2.11 4.58 18.58
C PHE A 345 1.32 4.52 17.26
N HIS A 346 0.08 5.03 17.22
CA HIS A 346 -0.70 5.07 15.98
C HIS A 346 -0.09 5.96 14.90
N LYS A 347 0.45 7.13 15.25
CA LYS A 347 1.16 8.01 14.30
C LYS A 347 2.37 7.30 13.67
N MET A 348 3.13 6.57 14.47
CA MET A 348 4.23 5.74 13.97
C MET A 348 3.72 4.65 13.02
N LEU A 349 2.62 3.96 13.36
CA LEU A 349 2.06 2.92 12.49
C LEU A 349 1.62 3.50 11.13
N GLU A 350 0.93 4.65 11.14
CA GLU A 350 0.57 5.38 9.92
C GLU A 350 1.82 5.77 9.10
N PHE A 351 2.87 6.25 9.77
CA PHE A 351 4.12 6.64 9.13
C PHE A 351 4.83 5.47 8.42
N PHE A 352 4.93 4.32 9.09
CA PHE A 352 5.55 3.13 8.52
C PHE A 352 4.67 2.45 7.46
N HIS A 353 3.35 2.56 7.59
CA HIS A 353 2.40 2.14 6.56
C HIS A 353 2.59 2.92 5.26
N GLN A 354 2.68 4.26 5.33
CA GLN A 354 2.90 5.10 4.15
C GLN A 354 4.20 4.74 3.40
N ARG A 355 5.20 4.22 4.10
CA ARG A 355 6.48 3.75 3.54
C ARG A 355 6.49 2.29 3.10
N GLY A 356 5.40 1.56 3.36
CA GLY A 356 5.26 0.15 2.97
C GLY A 356 6.17 -0.79 3.77
N ILE A 357 6.58 -0.39 4.97
CA ILE A 357 7.37 -1.21 5.91
C ILE A 357 6.48 -2.20 6.65
N ILE A 358 5.27 -1.76 6.97
CA ILE A 358 4.16 -2.53 7.56
C ILE A 358 2.87 -2.17 6.81
N VAL A 359 1.79 -2.90 7.05
CA VAL A 359 0.45 -2.49 6.61
C VAL A 359 -0.42 -2.24 7.84
N TYR A 360 -1.00 -1.05 7.90
CA TYR A 360 -1.83 -0.59 9.00
C TYR A 360 -2.95 0.31 8.47
N PHE A 361 -4.17 0.01 8.89
CA PHE A 361 -5.36 0.75 8.49
C PHE A 361 -5.93 1.47 9.70
N LYS A 362 -5.92 2.81 9.67
CA LYS A 362 -6.54 3.62 10.73
C LYS A 362 -8.07 3.50 10.72
N HIS A 363 -8.62 3.34 9.52
CA HIS A 363 -10.06 3.26 9.26
C HIS A 363 -10.35 2.13 8.26
N PRO A 364 -11.54 1.49 8.35
CA PRO A 364 -12.51 1.59 9.46
C PRO A 364 -11.96 1.05 10.78
N GLU A 365 -12.64 1.32 11.90
CA GLU A 365 -12.18 0.96 13.25
C GLU A 365 -11.94 -0.55 13.42
N SER A 366 -12.71 -1.38 12.70
CA SER A 366 -12.53 -2.84 12.63
C SER A 366 -11.14 -3.26 12.13
N LEU A 367 -10.47 -2.45 11.31
CA LEU A 367 -9.11 -2.74 10.83
C LEU A 367 -8.01 -2.20 11.75
N ARG A 368 -8.34 -1.28 12.66
CA ARG A 368 -7.38 -0.56 13.52
C ARG A 368 -6.64 -1.48 14.48
N ASN A 369 -7.22 -2.63 14.83
CA ASN A 369 -6.65 -3.52 15.82
C ASN A 369 -5.49 -4.37 15.28
N VAL A 370 -5.33 -4.52 13.96
CA VAL A 370 -4.34 -5.42 13.36
C VAL A 370 -3.26 -4.62 12.64
N VAL A 371 -2.00 -4.93 12.97
CA VAL A 371 -0.81 -4.44 12.26
C VAL A 371 -0.19 -5.61 11.54
N VAL A 372 -0.16 -5.56 10.21
CA VAL A 372 0.51 -6.58 9.41
C VAL A 372 1.99 -6.22 9.31
N VAL A 373 2.82 -7.01 9.96
CA VAL A 373 4.28 -6.84 9.97
C VAL A 373 4.89 -7.43 8.72
N GLN A 374 4.36 -8.54 8.22
CA GLN A 374 4.78 -9.19 6.98
C GLN A 374 3.68 -9.07 5.94
N PRO A 375 3.71 -8.08 5.03
CA PRO A 375 2.57 -7.90 4.15
C PRO A 375 2.41 -8.97 3.06
N GLN A 376 3.37 -9.90 2.91
CA GLN A 376 3.17 -11.12 2.13
C GLN A 376 2.04 -11.99 2.70
N TRP A 377 1.92 -12.10 4.02
CA TRP A 377 0.85 -12.86 4.66
C TRP A 377 -0.54 -12.30 4.28
N LEU A 378 -0.69 -10.97 4.21
CA LEU A 378 -1.93 -10.36 3.74
C LEU A 378 -2.22 -10.70 2.27
N ILE A 379 -1.18 -10.69 1.41
CA ILE A 379 -1.32 -11.08 0.01
C ILE A 379 -1.77 -12.54 -0.08
N ASP A 380 -1.09 -13.42 0.64
CA ASP A 380 -1.36 -14.85 0.61
C ASP A 380 -2.80 -15.13 1.04
N GLY A 381 -3.27 -14.48 2.11
CA GLY A 381 -4.67 -14.54 2.57
C GLY A 381 -5.68 -14.06 1.52
N ILE A 382 -5.45 -12.89 0.91
CA ILE A 382 -6.31 -12.36 -0.17
C ILE A 382 -6.33 -13.31 -1.38
N THR A 383 -5.18 -13.88 -1.74
CA THR A 383 -5.06 -14.78 -2.90
C THR A 383 -5.70 -16.14 -2.71
N LYS A 384 -6.05 -16.54 -1.47
CA LYS A 384 -6.89 -17.74 -1.23
C LYS A 384 -8.28 -17.61 -1.84
N ILE A 385 -8.77 -16.39 -2.01
CA ILE A 385 -10.11 -16.09 -2.52
C ILE A 385 -10.06 -15.62 -3.98
N ILE A 386 -9.14 -14.72 -4.33
CA ILE A 386 -9.07 -14.08 -5.66
C ILE A 386 -8.47 -15.02 -6.76
N LEU A 387 -7.99 -16.21 -6.39
CA LEU A 387 -7.40 -17.31 -7.21
C LEU A 387 -6.80 -16.93 -8.59
N ASP A 388 -5.48 -17.03 -8.72
CA ASP A 388 -4.78 -17.05 -10.03
C ASP A 388 -4.53 -18.51 -10.47
N ARG A 389 -5.41 -19.02 -11.33
CA ARG A 389 -5.57 -20.46 -11.64
C ARG A 389 -4.47 -21.21 -12.43
N PRO A 390 -3.27 -20.66 -12.69
CA PRO A 390 -2.08 -21.47 -12.97
C PRO A 390 -1.02 -21.43 -11.86
N PHE A 391 -1.16 -20.57 -10.85
CA PHE A 391 -0.12 -20.31 -9.84
C PHE A 391 -0.57 -20.58 -8.40
N HIS A 392 -1.88 -20.49 -8.15
CA HIS A 392 -2.48 -20.95 -6.90
C HIS A 392 -3.16 -22.29 -7.17
N CYS A 393 -2.87 -23.28 -6.32
CA CYS A 393 -3.77 -24.40 -6.19
C CYS A 393 -5.11 -23.83 -5.71
N ALA A 394 -6.18 -24.03 -6.49
CA ALA A 394 -7.52 -23.79 -5.97
C ALA A 394 -7.66 -24.53 -4.62
N PRO A 395 -8.50 -24.04 -3.69
CA PRO A 395 -8.82 -24.81 -2.50
C PRO A 395 -9.23 -26.20 -2.99
N LYS A 396 -8.66 -27.25 -2.40
CA LYS A 396 -9.15 -28.58 -2.74
C LYS A 396 -10.57 -28.67 -2.22
N PHE A 397 -11.47 -29.19 -3.05
CA PHE A 397 -12.78 -29.57 -2.57
C PHE A 397 -12.61 -30.53 -1.39
N ASP A 398 -13.37 -30.26 -0.34
CA ASP A 398 -13.46 -31.03 0.89
C ASP A 398 -14.92 -31.45 1.01
N ASP A 399 -15.21 -32.68 1.46
CA ASP A 399 -16.58 -33.20 1.60
C ASP A 399 -17.45 -32.36 2.54
N THR A 400 -16.84 -31.46 3.33
CA THR A 400 -17.53 -30.45 4.16
C THR A 400 -18.01 -29.23 3.38
N MET A 401 -17.63 -29.07 2.11
CA MET A 401 -18.04 -27.98 1.23
C MET A 401 -19.27 -28.37 0.41
N ASP A 402 -20.16 -27.42 0.19
CA ASP A 402 -21.23 -27.55 -0.79
C ASP A 402 -20.62 -27.55 -2.21
N GLU A 403 -20.84 -28.64 -2.96
CA GLU A 403 -20.29 -28.84 -4.30
C GLU A 403 -20.82 -27.80 -5.30
N GLU A 404 -22.11 -27.46 -5.21
CA GLU A 404 -22.72 -26.47 -6.11
C GLU A 404 -22.16 -25.06 -5.83
N ASP A 405 -22.00 -24.68 -4.55
CA ASP A 405 -21.43 -23.39 -4.18
C ASP A 405 -19.94 -23.30 -4.54
N PHE A 406 -19.20 -24.39 -4.38
CA PHE A 406 -17.80 -24.47 -4.81
C PHE A 406 -17.67 -24.35 -6.33
N ASP A 407 -18.57 -24.99 -7.09
CA ASP A 407 -18.60 -24.88 -8.54
C ASP A 407 -18.97 -23.47 -9.02
N ARG A 408 -19.87 -22.77 -8.34
CA ARG A 408 -20.15 -21.34 -8.59
C ARG A 408 -18.92 -20.47 -8.30
N PHE A 409 -18.23 -20.72 -7.20
CA PHE A 409 -17.01 -20.00 -6.85
C PHE A 409 -15.94 -20.14 -7.94
N ILE A 410 -15.73 -21.37 -8.41
CA ILE A 410 -14.78 -21.66 -9.46
C ILE A 410 -15.28 -21.12 -10.81
N ASN A 411 -16.50 -21.38 -11.25
CA ASN A 411 -16.88 -21.10 -12.65
C ASN A 411 -17.44 -19.69 -12.86
N GLU A 412 -18.13 -19.15 -11.85
CA GLU A 412 -18.86 -17.89 -11.92
C GLU A 412 -18.21 -16.78 -11.07
N GLY A 413 -17.32 -17.13 -10.15
CA GLY A 413 -16.68 -16.16 -9.26
C GLY A 413 -17.60 -15.66 -8.14
N THR A 414 -18.62 -16.43 -7.78
CA THR A 414 -19.59 -16.14 -6.72
C THR A 414 -19.55 -17.20 -5.63
N LEU A 415 -19.70 -16.83 -4.36
CA LEU A 415 -19.71 -17.78 -3.23
C LEU A 415 -20.55 -17.30 -2.05
N SER A 416 -21.06 -18.23 -1.25
CA SER A 416 -21.77 -17.93 0.00
C SER A 416 -20.82 -17.47 1.13
N GLU A 417 -21.40 -16.89 2.18
CA GLU A 417 -20.68 -16.60 3.44
C GLU A 417 -20.15 -17.89 4.11
N ASP A 418 -20.86 -19.01 4.01
CA ASP A 418 -20.47 -20.27 4.64
C ASP A 418 -19.27 -20.90 3.92
N LEU A 419 -19.30 -20.97 2.60
CA LEU A 419 -18.15 -21.44 1.83
C LEU A 419 -16.92 -20.55 2.05
N LEU A 420 -17.09 -19.23 2.15
CA LEU A 420 -16.00 -18.30 2.48
C LEU A 420 -15.33 -18.64 3.83
N ARG A 421 -16.12 -19.00 4.84
CA ARG A 421 -15.61 -19.44 6.16
C ARG A 421 -14.90 -20.78 6.08
N VAL A 422 -15.45 -21.73 5.33
CA VAL A 422 -14.84 -23.06 5.15
C VAL A 422 -13.49 -22.93 4.44
N ILE A 423 -13.41 -22.15 3.35
CA ILE A 423 -12.15 -21.92 2.61
C ILE A 423 -11.04 -21.39 3.51
N TRP A 424 -11.33 -20.39 4.36
CA TRP A 424 -10.32 -19.88 5.28
C TRP A 424 -9.96 -20.87 6.39
N SER A 425 -10.91 -21.70 6.83
CA SER A 425 -10.67 -22.73 7.84
C SER A 425 -9.75 -23.85 7.35
N CYS A 426 -9.67 -24.08 6.03
CA CYS A 426 -8.70 -24.99 5.43
C CYS A 426 -7.24 -24.53 5.57
N TYR A 427 -7.00 -23.27 6.00
CA TYR A 427 -5.67 -22.71 6.19
C TYR A 427 -5.47 -22.34 7.67
N PRO A 428 -4.68 -23.11 8.44
CA PRO A 428 -4.49 -22.89 9.88
C PRO A 428 -4.10 -21.45 10.23
N GLU A 429 -3.27 -20.80 9.41
CA GLU A 429 -2.80 -19.43 9.60
C GLU A 429 -3.88 -18.33 9.42
N TYR A 430 -5.04 -18.68 8.83
CA TYR A 430 -6.19 -17.79 8.62
C TYR A 430 -7.47 -18.29 9.32
N SER A 431 -7.36 -19.29 10.19
CA SER A 431 -8.50 -19.90 10.89
C SER A 431 -9.14 -19.00 11.95
N GLU A 432 -8.40 -18.02 12.50
CA GLU A 432 -8.93 -17.09 13.50
C GLU A 432 -10.04 -16.20 12.91
N LEU A 433 -11.22 -16.19 13.52
CA LEU A 433 -12.37 -15.39 13.05
C LEU A 433 -12.06 -13.89 12.91
N GLU A 434 -11.26 -13.32 13.83
CA GLU A 434 -10.85 -11.92 13.75
C GLU A 434 -9.91 -11.64 12.58
N VAL A 435 -9.06 -12.60 12.21
CA VAL A 435 -8.22 -12.54 11.00
C VAL A 435 -9.08 -12.61 9.74
N GLN A 436 -10.06 -13.53 9.71
CA GLN A 436 -10.99 -13.65 8.59
C GLN A 436 -11.78 -12.36 8.37
N LYS A 437 -12.36 -11.79 9.44
CA LYS A 437 -13.04 -10.49 9.39
C LYS A 437 -12.10 -9.38 8.92
N PHE A 438 -10.87 -9.32 9.41
CA PHE A 438 -9.89 -8.32 9.01
C PHE A 438 -9.59 -8.39 7.50
N ILE A 439 -9.31 -9.58 6.97
CA ILE A 439 -9.02 -9.78 5.54
C ILE A 439 -10.28 -9.50 4.70
N LYS A 440 -11.45 -9.99 5.13
CA LYS A 440 -12.75 -9.73 4.47
C LYS A 440 -13.03 -8.24 4.35
N THR A 441 -12.91 -7.50 5.45
CA THR A 441 -13.14 -6.05 5.46
C THR A 441 -12.14 -5.30 4.60
N ILE A 442 -10.87 -5.75 4.53
CA ILE A 442 -9.92 -5.20 3.54
C ILE A 442 -10.41 -5.47 2.13
N MET A 443 -10.82 -6.70 1.81
CA MET A 443 -11.28 -7.07 0.48
C MET A 443 -12.53 -6.28 0.05
N GLU A 444 -13.49 -6.08 0.95
CA GLU A 444 -14.70 -5.27 0.73
C GLU A 444 -14.34 -3.80 0.51
N ASN A 445 -13.54 -3.20 1.40
CA ASN A 445 -13.12 -1.80 1.28
C ASN A 445 -12.30 -1.51 0.02
N MET A 446 -11.58 -2.53 -0.47
CA MET A 446 -10.76 -2.44 -1.68
C MET A 446 -11.52 -2.85 -2.94
N LEU A 447 -12.82 -3.16 -2.82
CA LEU A 447 -13.69 -3.58 -3.92
C LEU A 447 -13.14 -4.80 -4.67
N LEU A 448 -12.49 -5.69 -3.92
CA LEU A 448 -12.05 -7.02 -4.36
C LEU A 448 -13.14 -8.08 -4.17
N LEU A 449 -14.09 -7.75 -3.29
CA LEU A 449 -15.23 -8.55 -2.88
C LEU A 449 -16.43 -7.62 -2.74
N SER A 450 -17.62 -8.05 -3.16
CA SER A 450 -18.86 -7.31 -2.88
C SER A 450 -19.98 -8.28 -2.61
N CYS A 451 -20.90 -7.91 -1.74
CA CYS A 451 -22.06 -8.73 -1.41
C CYS A 451 -23.34 -8.22 -2.07
N TYR A 452 -24.25 -9.15 -2.33
CA TYR A 452 -25.65 -8.91 -2.69
C TYR A 452 -26.53 -9.99 -2.04
N HIS A 453 -27.84 -9.75 -2.00
CA HIS A 453 -28.82 -10.75 -1.56
C HIS A 453 -29.28 -11.55 -2.77
N ASP A 454 -29.21 -12.87 -2.67
CA ASP A 454 -29.59 -13.77 -3.75
C ASP A 454 -31.11 -14.01 -3.81
N LYS A 455 -31.55 -15.01 -4.59
CA LYS A 455 -32.96 -15.38 -4.73
C LYS A 455 -33.61 -15.86 -3.42
N TYR A 456 -32.82 -16.25 -2.43
CA TYR A 456 -33.26 -16.73 -1.12
C TYR A 456 -33.08 -15.67 -0.03
N GLU A 457 -32.73 -14.42 -0.39
CA GLU A 457 -32.36 -13.34 0.54
C GLU A 457 -31.12 -13.68 1.39
N GLU A 458 -30.27 -14.60 0.91
CA GLU A 458 -29.01 -14.95 1.54
C GLU A 458 -27.86 -14.11 1.00
N ILE A 459 -26.85 -13.87 1.84
CA ILE A 459 -25.69 -13.07 1.47
C ILE A 459 -24.78 -13.89 0.56
N THR A 460 -24.66 -13.44 -0.70
CA THR A 460 -23.72 -13.99 -1.67
C THR A 460 -22.65 -12.95 -2.01
N TYR A 461 -21.41 -13.41 -2.15
CA TYR A 461 -20.28 -12.59 -2.56
C TYR A 461 -19.93 -12.80 -4.02
N ILE A 462 -19.47 -11.72 -4.66
CA ILE A 462 -18.86 -11.76 -5.98
C ILE A 462 -17.39 -11.35 -5.91
N ILE A 463 -16.56 -12.03 -6.69
CA ILE A 463 -15.13 -11.80 -6.83
C ILE A 463 -14.84 -11.42 -8.29
N PRO A 464 -14.79 -10.12 -8.61
CA PRO A 464 -14.74 -9.65 -10.00
C PRO A 464 -13.56 -10.18 -10.81
N SER A 465 -12.43 -10.45 -10.16
CA SER A 465 -11.22 -10.93 -10.83
C SER A 465 -11.33 -12.36 -11.36
N LEU A 466 -12.31 -13.13 -10.88
CA LEU A 466 -12.57 -14.50 -11.30
C LEU A 466 -13.55 -14.59 -12.48
N LEU A 467 -14.20 -13.46 -12.81
CA LEU A 467 -15.17 -13.39 -13.90
C LEU A 467 -14.50 -13.70 -15.24
N ARG A 468 -15.13 -14.60 -15.99
CA ARG A 468 -14.66 -15.01 -17.31
C ARG A 468 -15.21 -14.09 -18.38
N PHE A 469 -14.53 -14.07 -19.53
CA PHE A 469 -15.00 -13.39 -20.73
C PHE A 469 -15.83 -14.41 -21.53
N ASP A 470 -17.11 -14.14 -21.76
CA ASP A 470 -17.91 -15.00 -22.62
C ASP A 470 -17.75 -14.57 -24.09
N SER A 471 -17.15 -15.46 -24.89
CA SER A 471 -16.98 -15.24 -26.34
C SER A 471 -18.29 -15.28 -27.12
N GLU A 472 -19.33 -15.93 -26.61
CA GLU A 472 -20.64 -16.05 -27.27
C GLU A 472 -21.41 -14.72 -27.25
N ARG A 473 -21.27 -13.92 -26.18
CA ARG A 473 -22.01 -12.66 -26.00
C ARG A 473 -21.59 -11.54 -26.94
N LYS A 474 -20.37 -11.58 -27.51
CA LYS A 474 -19.97 -10.69 -28.62
C LYS A 474 -20.91 -10.79 -29.84
N LYS A 475 -21.68 -11.88 -29.96
CA LYS A 475 -22.62 -12.09 -31.06
C LYS A 475 -24.05 -11.63 -30.74
N SER A 476 -24.42 -11.44 -29.46
CA SER A 476 -25.76 -10.97 -29.08
C SER A 476 -25.75 -9.45 -28.89
N LYS A 477 -26.42 -8.69 -29.77
CA LYS A 477 -26.66 -7.26 -29.53
C LYS A 477 -27.33 -7.07 -28.16
N SER A 478 -26.91 -6.06 -27.39
CA SER A 478 -27.58 -5.65 -26.15
C SER A 478 -29.09 -5.59 -26.38
N LYS A 479 -29.85 -6.17 -25.45
CA LYS A 479 -31.32 -6.13 -25.49
C LYS A 479 -31.84 -4.76 -25.05
N TYR A 480 -30.98 -3.87 -24.56
CA TYR A 480 -31.34 -2.57 -23.99
C TYR A 480 -31.07 -1.47 -25.02
N THR A 481 -32.14 -0.82 -25.48
CA THR A 481 -32.12 0.23 -26.52
C THR A 481 -32.53 1.60 -25.97
N GLY A 482 -32.69 1.74 -24.65
CA GLY A 482 -33.13 2.96 -23.99
C GLY A 482 -32.06 4.06 -23.93
N PRO A 483 -32.33 5.15 -23.18
CA PRO A 483 -31.34 6.20 -22.93
C PRO A 483 -29.99 5.64 -22.46
N HIS A 484 -28.89 6.20 -22.97
CA HIS A 484 -27.55 5.76 -22.63
C HIS A 484 -26.62 6.95 -22.36
N PHE A 485 -25.48 6.68 -21.74
CA PHE A 485 -24.37 7.64 -21.58
C PHE A 485 -23.04 6.87 -21.58
N VAL A 486 -21.94 7.59 -21.72
CA VAL A 486 -20.59 7.01 -21.85
C VAL A 486 -19.65 7.63 -20.82
N LEU A 487 -18.82 6.80 -20.21
CA LEU A 487 -17.65 7.22 -19.45
C LEU A 487 -16.44 7.07 -20.37
N ASP A 488 -15.84 8.17 -20.75
CA ASP A 488 -14.65 8.19 -21.59
C ASP A 488 -13.39 8.38 -20.74
N PHE A 489 -12.44 7.47 -20.90
CA PHE A 489 -11.13 7.52 -20.25
C PHE A 489 -10.02 7.91 -21.23
N SER A 490 -10.37 8.22 -22.47
CA SER A 490 -9.44 8.73 -23.46
C SER A 490 -9.13 10.22 -23.21
N SER A 491 -8.28 10.78 -24.08
CA SER A 491 -7.98 12.22 -24.08
C SER A 491 -8.82 12.99 -25.11
N GLU A 492 -9.74 12.33 -25.83
CA GLU A 492 -10.42 12.90 -26.99
C GLU A 492 -11.30 14.11 -26.62
N PHE A 493 -11.92 14.09 -25.44
CA PHE A 493 -12.82 15.15 -24.96
C PHE A 493 -12.15 16.11 -23.98
N LEU A 494 -10.84 16.01 -23.77
CA LEU A 494 -10.09 16.84 -22.85
C LEU A 494 -9.26 17.90 -23.57
N ASN A 495 -9.04 19.03 -22.91
CA ASN A 495 -8.10 20.04 -23.42
C ASN A 495 -6.69 19.41 -23.52
N PRO A 496 -5.94 19.62 -24.63
CA PRO A 496 -4.61 19.02 -24.80
C PRO A 496 -3.62 19.34 -23.67
N LYS A 497 -3.76 20.50 -23.03
CA LYS A 497 -2.95 20.90 -21.86
C LYS A 497 -3.29 20.08 -20.61
N GLU A 498 -4.58 19.77 -20.40
CA GLU A 498 -5.05 18.96 -19.27
C GLU A 498 -4.66 17.49 -19.48
N ALA A 499 -4.88 16.96 -20.69
CA ALA A 499 -4.58 15.58 -21.05
C ALA A 499 -3.12 15.18 -20.80
N ARG A 500 -2.15 16.09 -21.03
CA ARG A 500 -0.71 15.82 -20.81
C ARG A 500 -0.40 15.34 -19.39
N ASN A 501 -1.10 15.88 -18.40
CA ASN A 501 -0.84 15.56 -17.00
C ASN A 501 -1.66 14.36 -16.51
N LEU A 502 -2.62 13.89 -17.30
CA LEU A 502 -3.50 12.78 -16.97
C LEU A 502 -3.07 11.47 -17.62
N VAL A 503 -3.53 10.39 -17.01
CA VAL A 503 -3.49 9.04 -17.53
C VAL A 503 -4.75 8.84 -18.37
N CYS A 504 -4.55 8.69 -19.68
CA CYS A 504 -5.61 8.71 -20.69
C CYS A 504 -5.87 7.31 -21.27
N TYR A 505 -6.18 6.36 -20.39
CA TYR A 505 -6.68 5.03 -20.74
C TYR A 505 -7.54 4.49 -19.59
N LEU A 506 -8.37 3.50 -19.86
CA LEU A 506 -9.15 2.83 -18.81
C LEU A 506 -8.23 1.93 -17.95
N PRO A 507 -7.97 2.27 -16.67
CA PRO A 507 -7.09 1.46 -15.84
C PRO A 507 -7.67 0.06 -15.61
N PHE A 508 -6.81 -0.95 -15.67
CA PHE A 508 -7.22 -2.32 -15.40
C PHE A 508 -7.80 -2.45 -13.98
N GLY A 509 -8.90 -3.19 -13.83
CA GLY A 509 -9.57 -3.37 -12.55
C GLY A 509 -10.53 -2.22 -12.22
N LEU A 510 -10.54 -1.11 -12.96
CA LEU A 510 -11.46 0.00 -12.67
C LEU A 510 -12.91 -0.37 -13.00
N PHE A 511 -13.13 -1.11 -14.10
CA PHE A 511 -14.46 -1.58 -14.47
C PHE A 511 -15.03 -2.51 -13.40
N GLU A 512 -14.23 -3.49 -12.99
CA GLU A 512 -14.56 -4.48 -11.97
C GLU A 512 -14.94 -3.79 -10.63
N ARG A 513 -14.15 -2.79 -10.21
CA ARG A 513 -14.44 -2.00 -9.01
C ARG A 513 -15.68 -1.13 -9.17
N LEU A 514 -15.91 -0.54 -10.35
CA LEU A 514 -17.12 0.23 -10.64
C LEU A 514 -18.37 -0.65 -10.56
N VAL A 515 -18.29 -1.87 -11.07
CA VAL A 515 -19.35 -2.87 -10.97
C VAL A 515 -19.60 -3.25 -9.50
N CYS A 516 -18.56 -3.57 -8.73
CA CYS A 516 -18.65 -3.78 -7.28
C CYS A 516 -19.39 -2.65 -6.56
N LEU A 517 -19.01 -1.39 -6.82
CA LEU A 517 -19.68 -0.23 -6.25
C LEU A 517 -21.16 -0.17 -6.62
N CYS A 518 -21.50 -0.50 -7.87
CA CYS A 518 -22.90 -0.54 -8.30
C CYS A 518 -23.67 -1.66 -7.59
N ILE A 519 -23.07 -2.84 -7.39
CA ILE A 519 -23.68 -3.95 -6.66
C ILE A 519 -23.93 -3.52 -5.21
N THR A 520 -22.91 -3.02 -4.51
CA THR A 520 -23.07 -2.56 -3.12
C THR A 520 -24.10 -1.43 -3.04
N HIS A 521 -24.14 -0.52 -4.01
CA HIS A 521 -25.19 0.50 -4.04
C HIS A 521 -26.59 -0.12 -4.27
N SER A 522 -26.69 -1.18 -5.07
CA SER A 522 -27.98 -1.82 -5.38
C SER A 522 -28.65 -2.42 -4.14
N THR A 523 -27.88 -2.83 -3.13
CA THR A 523 -28.42 -3.41 -1.87
C THR A 523 -29.16 -2.40 -1.00
N VAL A 524 -28.99 -1.09 -1.25
CA VAL A 524 -29.76 -0.02 -0.60
C VAL A 524 -31.22 0.00 -1.07
N TYR A 525 -31.52 -0.65 -2.19
CA TYR A 525 -32.86 -0.67 -2.79
C TYR A 525 -33.51 -2.04 -2.68
N ASN A 526 -34.77 -2.05 -2.24
CA ASN A 526 -35.59 -3.25 -2.26
C ASN A 526 -35.94 -3.66 -3.69
N GLY A 527 -35.91 -4.96 -3.97
CA GLY A 527 -36.28 -5.52 -5.28
C GLY A 527 -35.31 -5.19 -6.40
N SER A 528 -34.04 -4.89 -6.09
CA SER A 528 -32.97 -4.89 -7.08
C SER A 528 -32.82 -6.30 -7.67
N MET A 529 -32.48 -6.38 -8.95
CA MET A 529 -32.26 -7.67 -9.61
C MET A 529 -30.95 -8.31 -9.13
N ILE A 530 -30.91 -9.64 -9.18
CA ILE A 530 -29.65 -10.39 -9.07
C ILE A 530 -28.73 -9.91 -10.20
N PRO A 531 -27.50 -9.50 -9.89
CA PRO A 531 -26.59 -8.97 -10.89
C PRO A 531 -26.12 -10.07 -11.86
N GLU A 532 -26.14 -9.78 -13.16
CA GLU A 532 -25.53 -10.65 -14.19
C GLU A 532 -24.19 -10.03 -14.61
N ILE A 533 -23.06 -10.69 -14.36
CA ILE A 533 -21.74 -10.04 -14.48
C ILE A 533 -20.74 -10.94 -15.20
N GLU A 534 -19.94 -10.31 -16.06
CA GLU A 534 -18.82 -10.88 -16.80
C GLU A 534 -17.61 -9.92 -16.74
N ALA A 535 -16.47 -10.35 -17.29
CA ALA A 535 -15.22 -9.58 -17.22
C ALA A 535 -15.28 -8.16 -17.83
N ASN A 536 -16.17 -7.92 -18.80
CA ASN A 536 -16.30 -6.64 -19.54
C ASN A 536 -17.75 -6.15 -19.64
N TYR A 537 -18.68 -6.80 -18.94
CA TYR A 537 -20.10 -6.52 -19.01
C TYR A 537 -20.76 -6.74 -17.64
N ALA A 538 -21.74 -5.91 -17.29
CA ALA A 538 -22.57 -6.11 -16.12
C ALA A 538 -23.99 -5.63 -16.38
N LYS A 539 -24.99 -6.35 -15.87
CA LYS A 539 -26.39 -5.95 -15.89
C LYS A 539 -26.95 -5.94 -14.48
N LEU A 540 -27.50 -4.79 -14.13
CA LEU A 540 -27.79 -4.41 -12.76
C LEU A 540 -29.12 -3.65 -12.71
N SER A 541 -29.66 -3.50 -11.50
CA SER A 541 -30.74 -2.55 -11.27
C SER A 541 -30.62 -1.83 -9.94
N PHE A 542 -31.14 -0.60 -9.91
CA PHE A 542 -31.37 0.14 -8.68
C PHE A 542 -32.86 0.09 -8.36
N GLY A 543 -33.21 -0.86 -7.49
CA GLY A 543 -34.59 -1.28 -7.24
C GLY A 543 -35.25 -1.86 -8.49
N VAL A 544 -36.58 -1.91 -8.47
CA VAL A 544 -37.38 -2.48 -9.56
C VAL A 544 -37.38 -1.60 -10.82
N CYS A 545 -37.18 -0.29 -10.65
CA CYS A 545 -37.53 0.71 -11.67
C CYS A 545 -36.39 1.10 -12.62
N VAL A 546 -35.12 0.90 -12.26
CA VAL A 546 -33.98 1.36 -13.05
C VAL A 546 -33.08 0.18 -13.37
N LYS A 547 -33.31 -0.46 -14.52
CA LYS A 547 -32.47 -1.56 -15.03
C LYS A 547 -31.52 -1.03 -16.10
N PHE A 548 -30.26 -1.41 -16.00
CA PHE A 548 -29.23 -0.94 -16.92
C PHE A 548 -28.14 -1.98 -17.14
N GLU A 549 -27.47 -1.85 -18.28
CA GLU A 549 -26.31 -2.63 -18.70
C GLU A 549 -25.09 -1.69 -18.73
N ILE A 550 -23.94 -2.21 -18.34
CA ILE A 550 -22.64 -1.54 -18.40
C ILE A 550 -21.74 -2.41 -19.26
N GLU A 551 -21.09 -1.84 -20.27
CA GLU A 551 -20.20 -2.58 -21.17
C GLU A 551 -18.92 -1.79 -21.45
N VAL A 552 -17.79 -2.49 -21.50
CA VAL A 552 -16.49 -1.90 -21.80
C VAL A 552 -16.18 -2.00 -23.29
N PHE A 553 -15.88 -0.85 -23.90
CA PHE A 553 -15.37 -0.74 -25.27
C PHE A 553 -14.07 0.06 -25.28
N ASN A 554 -12.94 -0.64 -25.41
CA ASN A 554 -11.59 -0.06 -25.37
C ASN A 554 -11.38 0.85 -24.13
N ASN A 555 -11.27 2.16 -24.32
CA ASN A 555 -11.09 3.17 -23.27
C ASN A 555 -12.40 3.81 -22.81
N THR A 556 -13.54 3.22 -23.14
CA THR A 556 -14.85 3.75 -22.78
C THR A 556 -15.69 2.71 -22.05
N ILE A 557 -16.55 3.18 -21.16
CA ILE A 557 -17.57 2.37 -20.51
C ILE A 557 -18.93 2.94 -20.92
N GLN A 558 -19.72 2.16 -21.64
CA GLN A 558 -21.06 2.54 -22.05
C GLN A 558 -22.08 2.03 -21.03
N VAL A 559 -23.03 2.89 -20.67
CA VAL A 559 -24.15 2.53 -19.79
C VAL A 559 -25.46 2.69 -20.57
N LEU A 560 -26.19 1.60 -20.75
CA LEU A 560 -27.46 1.55 -21.48
C LEU A 560 -28.62 1.21 -20.55
N THR A 561 -29.75 1.89 -20.69
CA THR A 561 -30.97 1.58 -19.91
C THR A 561 -31.97 0.77 -20.72
N LYS A 562 -32.88 0.06 -20.04
CA LYS A 562 -33.97 -0.68 -20.69
C LYS A 562 -34.84 0.24 -21.56
N GLU A 563 -35.37 -0.28 -22.67
CA GLU A 563 -36.37 0.41 -23.47
C GLU A 563 -37.57 0.87 -22.61
N GLY A 564 -38.09 2.07 -22.88
CA GLY A 564 -39.16 2.69 -22.09
C GLY A 564 -38.71 3.35 -20.78
N THR A 565 -37.41 3.34 -20.44
CA THR A 565 -36.90 4.07 -19.27
C THR A 565 -37.20 5.57 -19.36
N SER A 566 -37.86 6.11 -18.35
CA SER A 566 -38.26 7.52 -18.33
C SER A 566 -37.06 8.47 -18.26
N SER A 567 -37.24 9.68 -18.76
CA SER A 567 -36.24 10.75 -18.63
C SER A 567 -35.88 11.09 -17.17
N LYS A 568 -36.74 10.79 -16.20
CA LYS A 568 -36.46 10.99 -14.76
C LYS A 568 -35.50 9.92 -14.24
N GLN A 569 -35.74 8.66 -14.60
CA GLN A 569 -34.89 7.51 -14.24
C GLN A 569 -33.51 7.59 -14.90
N ALA A 570 -33.44 7.94 -16.18
CA ALA A 570 -32.16 8.13 -16.87
C ALA A 570 -31.35 9.27 -16.23
N ARG A 571 -31.98 10.40 -15.88
CA ARG A 571 -31.33 11.51 -15.16
C ARG A 571 -30.85 11.09 -13.77
N PHE A 572 -31.60 10.25 -13.08
CA PHE A 572 -31.19 9.69 -11.80
C PHE A 572 -29.90 8.87 -11.96
N LEU A 573 -29.85 7.95 -12.93
CA LEU A 573 -28.67 7.13 -13.20
C LEU A 573 -27.43 7.98 -13.55
N VAL A 574 -27.58 8.96 -14.45
CA VAL A 574 -26.49 9.90 -14.81
C VAL A 574 -25.99 10.68 -13.58
N LYS A 575 -26.88 11.11 -12.68
CA LYS A 575 -26.50 11.79 -11.44
C LYS A 575 -25.76 10.86 -10.47
N THR A 576 -26.18 9.61 -10.35
CA THR A 576 -25.51 8.61 -9.52
C THR A 576 -24.09 8.36 -10.02
N PHE A 577 -23.92 8.11 -11.32
CA PHE A 577 -22.59 7.93 -11.92
C PHE A 577 -21.74 9.22 -11.86
N SER A 578 -22.33 10.40 -12.04
CA SER A 578 -21.64 11.68 -11.82
C SER A 578 -21.14 11.80 -10.37
N SER A 579 -21.90 11.34 -9.38
CA SER A 579 -21.47 11.32 -7.98
C SER A 579 -20.34 10.32 -7.73
N ILE A 580 -20.42 9.11 -8.31
CA ILE A 580 -19.36 8.09 -8.23
C ILE A 580 -18.06 8.64 -8.84
N ILE A 581 -18.12 9.21 -10.05
CA ILE A 581 -16.97 9.84 -10.72
C ILE A 581 -16.45 11.02 -9.91
N GLY A 582 -17.36 11.82 -9.33
CA GLY A 582 -16.99 12.93 -8.46
C GLY A 582 -16.25 12.48 -7.20
N ALA A 583 -16.57 11.29 -6.66
CA ALA A 583 -15.78 10.67 -5.61
C ALA A 583 -14.44 10.18 -6.16
N ILE A 584 -14.41 9.35 -7.21
CA ILE A 584 -13.16 8.90 -7.87
C ILE A 584 -12.18 10.08 -8.06
N LYS A 585 -12.65 11.20 -8.64
CA LYS A 585 -11.85 12.40 -8.90
C LYS A 585 -11.37 13.14 -7.64
N LYS A 586 -12.03 12.99 -6.49
CA LYS A 586 -11.57 13.56 -5.22
C LYS A 586 -10.37 12.79 -4.67
N ASN A 587 -10.33 11.47 -4.87
CA ASN A 587 -9.16 10.67 -4.52
C ASN A 587 -7.92 11.09 -5.33
N TRP A 588 -6.74 10.92 -4.73
CA TRP A 588 -5.48 11.29 -5.35
C TRP A 588 -5.19 10.51 -6.63
N ILE A 589 -5.69 9.26 -6.74
CA ILE A 589 -5.59 8.43 -7.95
C ILE A 589 -6.47 8.99 -9.06
N GLY A 590 -7.75 9.25 -8.77
CA GLY A 590 -8.69 9.74 -9.80
C GLY A 590 -8.41 11.16 -10.25
N ARG A 591 -7.69 11.99 -9.48
CA ARG A 591 -7.14 13.27 -9.96
C ARG A 591 -6.17 13.12 -11.13
N LYS A 592 -5.61 11.92 -11.32
CA LYS A 592 -4.62 11.63 -12.37
C LYS A 592 -5.20 10.83 -13.53
N ILE A 593 -6.47 10.44 -13.48
CA ILE A 593 -7.13 9.68 -14.54
C ILE A 593 -8.00 10.64 -15.35
N ALA A 594 -7.91 10.55 -16.67
CA ALA A 594 -8.87 11.18 -17.57
C ALA A 594 -10.22 10.47 -17.43
N ILE A 595 -11.27 11.19 -17.00
CA ILE A 595 -12.63 10.65 -16.92
C ILE A 595 -13.61 11.72 -17.34
N SER A 596 -14.30 11.50 -18.45
CA SER A 596 -15.32 12.39 -19.01
C SER A 596 -16.67 11.68 -19.03
N LEU A 597 -17.71 12.31 -18.45
CA LEU A 597 -19.07 11.79 -18.48
C LEU A 597 -19.79 12.40 -19.69
N LEU A 598 -20.06 11.59 -20.70
CA LEU A 598 -20.60 11.98 -21.99
C LEU A 598 -22.07 11.58 -22.09
N VAL A 599 -22.93 12.54 -22.42
CA VAL A 599 -24.38 12.33 -22.57
C VAL A 599 -24.79 12.66 -24.00
N PRO A 600 -25.71 11.89 -24.63
CA PRO A 600 -26.19 12.17 -25.98
C PRO A 600 -26.74 13.60 -26.12
N SER A 601 -26.36 14.26 -27.21
CA SER A 601 -26.79 15.62 -27.55
C SER A 601 -28.00 15.59 -28.49
N LYS A 602 -28.91 16.56 -28.34
CA LYS A 602 -30.05 16.76 -29.26
C LYS A 602 -29.65 17.06 -30.70
N LYS A 603 -28.40 17.51 -30.92
CA LYS A 603 -27.86 17.83 -32.25
C LYS A 603 -27.12 16.66 -32.92
N GLY A 604 -27.21 15.46 -32.34
CA GLY A 604 -26.34 14.32 -32.70
C GLY A 604 -25.01 14.35 -31.94
N GLY A 605 -24.43 13.17 -31.74
CA GLY A 605 -23.17 12.98 -31.01
C GLY A 605 -23.30 13.09 -29.48
N TYR A 606 -22.17 13.25 -28.80
CA TYR A 606 -22.07 13.35 -27.34
C TYR A 606 -21.66 14.75 -26.88
N GLY A 607 -22.12 15.15 -25.70
CA GLY A 607 -21.67 16.35 -24.99
C GLY A 607 -21.22 16.02 -23.57
N GLU A 608 -20.21 16.73 -23.09
CA GLU A 608 -19.69 16.57 -21.73
C GLU A 608 -20.70 17.09 -20.70
N TYR A 609 -21.00 16.27 -19.69
CA TYR A 609 -22.11 16.51 -18.76
C TYR A 609 -21.92 17.77 -17.93
N TYR A 610 -20.70 18.02 -17.44
CA TYR A 610 -20.44 19.18 -16.58
C TYR A 610 -20.55 20.48 -17.36
N ASP A 611 -20.07 20.51 -18.61
CA ASP A 611 -20.29 21.63 -19.52
C ASP A 611 -21.77 21.92 -19.77
N LEU A 612 -22.58 20.87 -19.98
CA LEU A 612 -24.03 21.02 -20.16
C LEU A 612 -24.72 21.57 -18.89
N VAL A 613 -24.32 21.09 -17.71
CA VAL A 613 -24.83 21.59 -16.42
C VAL A 613 -24.40 23.03 -16.18
N ASN A 614 -23.14 23.38 -16.44
CA ASN A 614 -22.61 24.73 -16.28
C ASN A 614 -23.25 25.72 -17.25
N ARG A 615 -23.46 25.34 -18.52
CA ARG A 615 -24.21 26.15 -19.49
C ARG A 615 -25.65 26.38 -19.06
N ARG A 616 -26.30 25.36 -18.48
CA ARG A 616 -27.63 25.53 -17.88
C ARG A 616 -27.58 26.47 -16.70
N HIS A 617 -26.69 26.27 -15.72
CA HIS A 617 -26.56 27.17 -14.56
C HIS A 617 -26.25 28.62 -14.95
N ARG A 618 -25.41 28.88 -15.95
CA ARG A 618 -25.21 30.24 -16.47
C ARG A 618 -26.46 30.83 -17.11
N LYS A 619 -27.32 30.01 -17.72
CA LYS A 619 -28.66 30.41 -18.22
C LYS A 619 -29.69 30.58 -17.11
N THR A 620 -29.69 29.74 -16.07
CA THR A 620 -30.59 29.84 -14.90
C THR A 620 -30.14 30.92 -13.91
N GLN A 621 -28.87 31.30 -13.85
CA GLN A 621 -28.45 32.48 -13.08
C GLN A 621 -28.94 33.78 -13.71
N ARG A 622 -29.23 33.78 -15.02
CA ARG A 622 -29.97 34.88 -15.68
C ARG A 622 -31.48 34.86 -15.39
N ASN A 623 -32.05 33.70 -15.08
CA ASN A 623 -33.47 33.52 -14.76
C ASN A 623 -33.61 32.72 -13.46
N LYS A 624 -33.52 33.39 -12.30
CA LYS A 624 -33.62 32.74 -10.98
C LYS A 624 -34.94 31.95 -10.87
N GLU A 625 -34.83 30.66 -10.54
CA GLU A 625 -35.55 30.07 -9.40
C GLU A 625 -34.95 28.71 -9.02
N VAL A 626 -35.01 28.42 -7.72
CA VAL A 626 -34.31 27.37 -6.98
C VAL A 626 -35.08 26.05 -7.06
N LEU A 627 -34.38 24.92 -7.23
CA LEU A 627 -34.94 23.58 -7.03
C LEU A 627 -34.06 22.76 -6.06
N PRO A 628 -34.65 21.83 -5.30
CA PRO A 628 -34.17 21.43 -3.98
C PRO A 628 -33.08 20.36 -4.01
N ASN A 629 -32.26 20.37 -2.95
CA ASN A 629 -31.27 19.36 -2.62
C ASN A 629 -31.92 17.98 -2.37
N LEU A 630 -31.57 16.99 -3.18
CA LEU A 630 -31.95 15.58 -2.98
C LEU A 630 -30.72 14.75 -2.59
N ASN A 631 -30.82 14.15 -1.40
CA ASN A 631 -30.06 13.03 -0.82
C ASN A 631 -28.66 12.70 -1.37
N ARG A 632 -27.74 13.67 -1.33
CA ARG A 632 -26.30 13.42 -1.48
C ARG A 632 -25.71 12.58 -0.33
N ARG A 633 -26.38 12.49 0.83
CA ARG A 633 -25.80 11.94 2.07
C ARG A 633 -25.60 10.43 2.06
N SER A 634 -26.48 9.63 1.47
CA SER A 634 -26.34 8.16 1.48
C SER A 634 -25.23 7.67 0.55
N ILE A 635 -25.12 8.26 -0.65
CA ILE A 635 -24.05 7.96 -1.61
C ILE A 635 -22.70 8.47 -1.08
N ILE A 636 -22.67 9.65 -0.45
CA ILE A 636 -21.44 10.14 0.21
C ILE A 636 -21.10 9.29 1.44
N ALA A 637 -22.08 8.72 2.16
CA ALA A 637 -21.84 7.84 3.30
C ALA A 637 -21.21 6.51 2.85
N SER A 638 -21.82 5.82 1.87
CA SER A 638 -21.23 4.59 1.31
C SER A 638 -19.87 4.87 0.67
N LEU A 639 -19.72 5.93 -0.12
CA LEU A 639 -18.42 6.35 -0.67
C LEU A 639 -17.45 6.87 0.41
N SER A 640 -17.93 7.34 1.57
CA SER A 640 -17.07 7.75 2.68
C SER A 640 -16.47 6.58 3.43
N ASP A 641 -17.16 5.44 3.44
CA ASP A 641 -16.63 4.17 3.95
C ASP A 641 -15.59 3.61 2.96
N TYR A 642 -15.76 3.84 1.65
CA TYR A 642 -14.78 3.52 0.60
C TYR A 642 -13.68 4.58 0.39
N ARG A 643 -13.51 5.54 1.31
CA ARG A 643 -12.45 6.60 1.27
C ARG A 643 -11.02 6.07 1.11
N PHE A 644 -10.83 4.78 1.31
CA PHE A 644 -9.54 4.14 1.07
C PHE A 644 -9.13 4.15 -0.41
N TRP A 645 -10.09 4.30 -1.35
CA TRP A 645 -9.81 4.27 -2.80
C TRP A 645 -10.52 5.35 -3.65
N LEU A 646 -11.68 5.85 -3.21
CA LEU A 646 -12.45 6.96 -3.84
C LEU A 646 -12.33 8.26 -3.02
#